data_AF-G3NS42-F1
#
_entry.id   AF-G3NS42-F1
#
_cell.length_a   1.000
_cell.length_b   1.000
_cell.length_c   1.000
_cell.angle_alpha   90.00
_cell.angle_beta   90.00
_cell.angle_gamma   90.00
#
_symmetry.space_group_name_H-M   'P 1'
#
loop_
_entity.id
_entity.type
_entity.pdbx_description
1 polymer ?
#
loop_
_entity_poly.entity_id
_entity_poly.type
_entity_poly.pdbx_seq_one_letter_code
_entity_poly.pdbx_strand_id
1 'polypeptide(L)'
;MPPRPSSGELWGIHLMPPRILVDCLLPNGMILTLECLREATLITIKHDLFKEARKCPTLNSLFDPEESFCFCLQEAEREEFYDETRRLCDLRLFQAFLKVIEPVGNREEKILNREIGFAIGMPVCEFDLVKDPEVQDFRRNILNVCKDSVELRDASGPHSRALYVYPPNVESTQELPKHIYSKLDKGQIIVVIWVIVSPNNDKQKYTLKINHDCVPEQVIAEAIRKKTRSMLLSPEQLKMCVQEYQGKYILKVCGCDEYLLEKYPISQYKYIRSCIMLGRLPNLMLMAKDSLYSQLPTDNFVMPSYSRRISTATSYMNGEAAVKSLWTINGTLRIRILCATYVNVNIRDIDKIYVRTGIYHGGEQMCDNVNTQRVPCSNPRWNEWLTYDMYIPDIPRAARLCLSICSVKGRKGAKEEHCPLAWGNINLFDYTHTLVANKMALNLWPVPHGLEDLLNPIGVTGSNPNKVSKCSIFSFNPYLSVRREPQTSYFHCCFSSNRSARDHALTESDTEQMRQLSNRDPLSEITEQEKDFLWRHRHYCVNIPEILPKILLAVKWNSRDEVAQMYCLLKEWPSIRPEQAMELLDCNYPDPMVRHFAVRCLDKYLTDDKLSQYLIQLVQVLKYEQYLENPLARFLLKKALTNQRIGHFFFWHLKSEMHNKTVSQRFGLLLEAYCRACGMYLKHLSRQVEAMEKLINLTDILKQEKKDETQKVQMRFLVDQMKRPDYMDALQNYTSPLNPAHQLGNLRLDECRIMSSAKRPLWLNWENPDIMSELLFQNNEIIFKNGDDLRQDMLTLQIIKIMENIWQNQGLDLRMLPYGCLSLGDCVGLIEVVRSSHTIMQIQCKGGLKGALQFNSNTLHQWLKDKNKGEMYDMAVDLFTRSCAGYCVATFILGIGDRHNSNIMVKDDGQLFHIDFGHFLDHKKKKFGYKRERVPFVLTQDFLIVISKGSQECAKTKEFERYCSIFIVDLFICCLSLSF
;
A
#
# COMPACT_ATOMS: atom_id res chain seq x y z
N MET A 1 -12.47 15.50 12.83
CA MET A 1 -13.76 14.79 13.08
C MET A 1 -13.67 13.41 12.41
N PRO A 2 -14.64 12.48 12.46
CA PRO A 2 -14.49 11.24 11.71
C PRO A 2 -14.63 11.50 10.19
N PRO A 3 -13.79 10.89 9.32
CA PRO A 3 -14.11 10.62 7.92
C PRO A 3 -15.53 10.08 7.73
N ARG A 4 -16.06 10.31 6.53
CA ARG A 4 -17.45 10.09 6.14
C ARG A 4 -18.05 8.78 6.68
N PRO A 5 -19.26 8.82 7.25
CA PRO A 5 -19.99 7.61 7.61
C PRO A 5 -20.60 6.88 6.39
N SER A 6 -20.82 7.56 5.26
CA SER A 6 -21.19 6.98 3.95
C SER A 6 -20.89 7.94 2.79
N SER A 7 -20.86 7.44 1.55
CA SER A 7 -20.59 8.18 0.31
C SER A 7 -21.83 8.83 -0.33
N GLY A 8 -22.85 9.16 0.46
CA GLY A 8 -24.11 9.72 -0.05
C GLY A 8 -23.98 11.14 -0.61
N GLU A 9 -24.95 11.57 -1.43
CA GLU A 9 -25.00 12.92 -2.01
C GLU A 9 -25.49 13.99 -1.01
N LEU A 10 -26.32 13.58 -0.05
CA LEU A 10 -26.79 14.38 1.08
C LEU A 10 -26.68 13.57 2.37
N TRP A 11 -26.60 14.25 3.51
CA TRP A 11 -26.62 13.56 4.80
C TRP A 11 -27.89 12.71 4.96
N GLY A 12 -27.70 11.39 5.17
CA GLY A 12 -28.80 10.43 5.35
C GLY A 12 -29.53 10.04 4.05
N ILE A 13 -29.11 10.55 2.89
CA ILE A 13 -29.72 10.26 1.59
C ILE A 13 -28.61 9.87 0.60
N HIS A 14 -28.59 8.61 0.16
CA HIS A 14 -27.57 8.12 -0.77
C HIS A 14 -27.60 8.85 -2.11
N LEU A 15 -28.80 9.21 -2.59
CA LEU A 15 -29.00 9.83 -3.89
C LEU A 15 -30.07 10.93 -3.82
N MET A 16 -29.73 12.16 -4.21
CA MET A 16 -30.70 13.25 -4.23
C MET A 16 -31.86 12.92 -5.19
N PRO A 17 -33.08 13.40 -4.92
CA PRO A 17 -34.15 13.35 -5.90
C PRO A 17 -33.76 14.14 -7.18
N PRO A 18 -34.33 13.82 -8.36
CA PRO A 18 -34.00 14.52 -9.61
C PRO A 18 -34.20 16.05 -9.57
N ARG A 19 -35.17 16.51 -8.76
CA ARG A 19 -35.41 17.92 -8.44
C ARG A 19 -35.37 18.08 -6.93
N ILE A 20 -34.67 19.10 -6.45
CA ILE A 20 -34.49 19.38 -5.02
C ILE A 20 -34.64 20.87 -4.75
N LEU A 21 -35.27 21.21 -3.63
CA LEU A 21 -35.32 22.58 -3.14
C LEU A 21 -34.01 22.91 -2.42
N VAL A 22 -33.37 24.01 -2.83
CA VAL A 22 -32.10 24.50 -2.28
C VAL A 22 -32.33 25.88 -1.69
N ASP A 23 -32.06 26.04 -0.40
CA ASP A 23 -32.15 27.34 0.27
C ASP A 23 -30.89 28.18 0.02
N CYS A 24 -31.03 29.31 -0.66
CA CYS A 24 -29.94 30.22 -0.97
C CYS A 24 -29.92 31.42 -0.02
N LEU A 25 -28.90 31.49 0.83
CA LEU A 25 -28.65 32.57 1.78
C LEU A 25 -27.87 33.69 1.09
N LEU A 26 -28.50 34.85 0.87
CA LEU A 26 -27.89 36.00 0.21
C LEU A 26 -27.08 36.88 1.19
N PRO A 27 -26.11 37.69 0.71
CA PRO A 27 -25.27 38.52 1.58
C PRO A 27 -26.05 39.60 2.34
N ASN A 28 -27.21 40.01 1.81
CA ASN A 28 -28.13 40.97 2.42
C ASN A 28 -29.02 40.35 3.52
N GLY A 29 -28.83 39.08 3.86
CA GLY A 29 -29.58 38.37 4.90
C GLY A 29 -30.89 37.74 4.43
N MET A 30 -31.23 37.79 3.13
CA MET A 30 -32.41 37.12 2.59
C MET A 30 -32.17 35.63 2.34
N ILE A 31 -33.24 34.84 2.43
CA ILE A 31 -33.28 33.42 2.05
C ILE A 31 -34.20 33.27 0.85
N LEU A 32 -33.71 32.68 -0.23
CA LEU A 32 -34.49 32.34 -1.41
C LEU A 32 -34.41 30.83 -1.65
N THR A 33 -35.55 30.16 -1.69
CA THR A 33 -35.60 28.73 -2.02
C THR A 33 -35.73 28.55 -3.52
N LEU A 34 -34.76 27.86 -4.13
CA LEU A 34 -34.78 27.52 -5.55
C LEU A 34 -35.08 26.05 -5.76
N GLU A 35 -35.88 25.73 -6.76
CA GLU A 35 -36.00 24.35 -7.24
C GLU A 35 -34.92 24.07 -8.29
N CYS A 36 -33.95 23.23 -7.95
CA CYS A 36 -32.81 22.91 -8.80
C CYS A 36 -32.87 21.46 -9.29
N LEU A 37 -32.34 21.21 -10.48
CA LEU A 37 -32.00 19.85 -10.90
C LEU A 37 -30.81 19.35 -10.07
N ARG A 38 -30.83 18.05 -9.72
CA ARG A 38 -29.71 17.37 -9.06
C ARG A 38 -28.38 17.54 -9.82
N GLU A 39 -28.44 17.51 -11.14
CA GLU A 39 -27.28 17.58 -12.03
C GLU A 39 -26.90 19.01 -12.44
N ALA A 40 -27.61 20.03 -11.95
CA ALA A 40 -27.31 21.43 -12.28
C ALA A 40 -25.93 21.85 -11.74
N THR A 41 -25.18 22.61 -12.54
CA THR A 41 -23.89 23.17 -12.10
C THR A 41 -24.10 24.39 -11.21
N LEU A 42 -23.10 24.73 -10.39
CA LEU A 42 -23.14 25.94 -9.58
C LEU A 42 -23.25 27.21 -10.43
N ILE A 43 -22.68 27.24 -11.65
CA ILE A 43 -22.88 28.34 -12.62
C ILE A 43 -24.37 28.52 -12.93
N THR A 44 -25.07 27.43 -13.27
CA THR A 44 -26.50 27.47 -13.59
C THR A 44 -27.32 27.91 -12.38
N ILE A 45 -27.05 27.31 -11.21
CA ILE A 45 -27.76 27.64 -9.95
C ILE A 45 -27.54 29.11 -9.58
N LYS A 46 -26.31 29.62 -9.67
CA LYS A 46 -25.98 31.02 -9.39
C LYS A 46 -26.71 31.96 -10.35
N HIS A 47 -26.69 31.67 -11.64
CA HIS A 47 -27.42 32.48 -12.64
C HIS A 47 -28.93 32.54 -12.32
N ASP A 48 -29.55 31.41 -12.03
CA ASP A 48 -30.98 31.34 -11.71
C ASP A 48 -31.30 32.03 -10.38
N LEU A 49 -30.42 31.90 -9.38
CA LEU A 49 -30.53 32.60 -8.10
C LEU A 49 -30.55 34.12 -8.28
N PHE A 50 -29.60 34.68 -9.01
CA PHE A 50 -29.53 36.12 -9.23
C PHE A 50 -30.68 36.64 -10.11
N LYS A 51 -31.26 35.79 -10.97
CA LYS A 51 -32.47 36.11 -11.71
C LYS A 51 -33.71 36.16 -10.81
N GLU A 52 -33.87 35.18 -9.92
CA GLU A 52 -34.98 35.17 -8.94
C GLU A 52 -34.83 36.26 -7.88
N ALA A 53 -33.60 36.55 -7.44
CA ALA A 53 -33.33 37.60 -6.47
C ALA A 53 -33.81 38.98 -6.96
N ARG A 54 -33.63 39.31 -8.25
CA ARG A 54 -34.11 40.58 -8.83
C ARG A 54 -35.63 40.80 -8.73
N LYS A 55 -36.43 39.74 -8.51
CA LYS A 55 -37.87 39.85 -8.32
C LYS A 55 -38.26 40.31 -6.91
N CYS A 56 -37.32 40.30 -5.96
CA CYS A 56 -37.60 40.67 -4.58
C CYS A 56 -37.50 42.20 -4.38
N PRO A 57 -38.49 42.87 -3.74
CA PRO A 57 -38.62 44.35 -3.77
C PRO A 57 -37.52 45.17 -3.07
N THR A 58 -36.66 44.53 -2.27
CA THR A 58 -35.64 45.19 -1.43
C THR A 58 -34.24 45.23 -2.07
N LEU A 59 -34.10 44.88 -3.34
CA LEU A 59 -32.80 44.59 -3.98
C LEU A 59 -32.21 45.73 -4.82
N ASN A 60 -31.87 46.85 -4.18
CA ASN A 60 -31.06 47.90 -4.81
C ASN A 60 -29.55 47.78 -4.54
N SER A 61 -29.09 46.71 -3.88
CA SER A 61 -27.68 46.55 -3.46
C SER A 61 -27.11 45.14 -3.70
N LEU A 62 -27.51 44.43 -4.76
CA LEU A 62 -26.78 43.21 -5.11
C LEU A 62 -25.44 43.56 -5.74
N PHE A 63 -24.39 43.00 -5.14
CA PHE A 63 -23.05 42.87 -5.70
C PHE A 63 -23.09 42.21 -7.08
N ASP A 64 -22.04 42.43 -7.86
CA ASP A 64 -21.87 41.85 -9.19
C ASP A 64 -21.91 40.31 -9.11
N PRO A 65 -22.77 39.62 -9.89
CA PRO A 65 -22.79 38.15 -9.96
C PRO A 65 -21.42 37.53 -10.28
N GLU A 66 -20.52 38.27 -10.92
CA GLU A 66 -19.17 37.82 -11.24
C GLU A 66 -18.20 37.83 -10.04
N GLU A 67 -18.49 38.59 -8.98
CA GLU A 67 -17.62 38.74 -7.80
C GLU A 67 -18.04 37.88 -6.59
N SER A 68 -19.13 37.10 -6.72
CA SER A 68 -19.73 36.33 -5.63
C SER A 68 -19.66 34.81 -5.83
N PHE A 69 -19.33 34.08 -4.77
CA PHE A 69 -19.23 32.61 -4.71
C PHE A 69 -20.28 32.03 -3.75
N CYS A 70 -20.63 30.75 -3.95
CA CYS A 70 -21.44 29.99 -3.01
C CYS A 70 -20.56 29.17 -2.05
N PHE A 71 -20.98 29.03 -0.79
CA PHE A 71 -20.41 28.10 0.18
C PHE A 71 -21.50 27.26 0.85
N CYS A 72 -21.17 26.05 1.32
CA CYS A 72 -22.07 25.24 2.14
C CYS A 72 -21.29 24.51 3.25
N LEU A 73 -22.02 23.96 4.22
CA LEU A 73 -21.50 22.94 5.11
C LEU A 73 -21.40 21.59 4.36
N GLN A 74 -20.18 21.07 4.26
CA GLN A 74 -19.87 19.70 3.84
C GLN A 74 -19.06 19.06 4.98
N GLU A 75 -19.42 17.86 5.44
CA GLU A 75 -18.68 17.15 6.51
C GLU A 75 -18.53 17.95 7.83
N ALA A 76 -19.49 18.84 8.13
CA ALA A 76 -19.43 19.82 9.24
C ALA A 76 -18.30 20.87 9.12
N GLU A 77 -17.70 21.00 7.94
CA GLU A 77 -16.81 22.09 7.54
C GLU A 77 -17.51 23.04 6.56
N ARG A 78 -17.13 24.32 6.59
CA ARG A 78 -17.56 25.31 5.61
C ARG A 78 -16.67 25.26 4.37
N GLU A 79 -17.13 24.65 3.28
CA GLU A 79 -16.42 24.59 1.98
C GLU A 79 -16.82 25.77 1.09
N GLU A 80 -15.81 26.46 0.53
CA GLU A 80 -15.97 27.51 -0.48
C GLU A 80 -15.80 26.92 -1.89
N PHE A 81 -16.84 27.03 -2.74
CA PHE A 81 -16.83 26.41 -4.07
C PHE A 81 -16.27 27.36 -5.13
N TYR A 82 -14.96 27.28 -5.37
CA TYR A 82 -14.29 28.06 -6.42
C TYR A 82 -14.47 27.51 -7.84
N ASP A 83 -14.66 26.19 -7.96
CA ASP A 83 -14.96 25.53 -9.22
C ASP A 83 -16.48 25.41 -9.35
N GLU A 84 -17.07 26.41 -10.02
CA GLU A 84 -18.52 26.49 -10.23
C GLU A 84 -19.02 25.55 -11.35
N THR A 85 -18.13 24.84 -12.04
CA THR A 85 -18.52 23.84 -13.05
C THR A 85 -19.04 22.55 -12.41
N ARG A 86 -18.77 22.35 -11.11
CA ARG A 86 -19.26 21.21 -10.33
C ARG A 86 -20.78 21.19 -10.26
N ARG A 87 -21.34 19.96 -10.29
CA ARG A 87 -22.78 19.71 -10.15
C ARG A 87 -23.18 19.62 -8.69
N LEU A 88 -24.42 19.96 -8.39
CA LEU A 88 -25.01 19.95 -7.05
C LEU A 88 -24.85 18.58 -6.35
N CYS A 89 -25.12 17.48 -7.05
CA CYS A 89 -24.95 16.12 -6.51
C CYS A 89 -23.51 15.76 -6.13
N ASP A 90 -22.52 16.43 -6.72
CA ASP A 90 -21.10 16.15 -6.50
C ASP A 90 -20.51 17.06 -5.41
N LEU A 91 -21.32 17.94 -4.82
CA LEU A 91 -20.94 18.84 -3.73
C LEU A 91 -21.03 18.22 -2.33
N ARG A 92 -21.61 17.02 -2.19
CA ARG A 92 -21.68 16.27 -0.91
C ARG A 92 -22.22 17.14 0.25
N LEU A 93 -23.29 17.87 -0.02
CA LEU A 93 -23.82 18.83 0.94
C LEU A 93 -24.32 18.11 2.21
N PHE A 94 -24.14 18.74 3.38
CA PHE A 94 -24.76 18.22 4.60
C PHE A 94 -26.28 18.43 4.58
N GLN A 95 -26.72 19.59 4.08
CA GLN A 95 -28.11 19.99 3.88
C GLN A 95 -28.21 20.73 2.55
N ALA A 96 -29.37 20.74 1.92
CA ALA A 96 -29.59 21.40 0.63
C ALA A 96 -29.72 22.93 0.79
N PHE A 97 -28.63 23.61 1.14
CA PHE A 97 -28.56 25.07 1.16
C PHE A 97 -27.22 25.58 0.60
N LEU A 98 -27.19 26.80 0.09
CA LEU A 98 -26.00 27.49 -0.39
C LEU A 98 -25.97 28.90 0.18
N LYS A 99 -24.80 29.42 0.55
CA LYS A 99 -24.66 30.80 0.99
C LYS A 99 -23.73 31.59 0.09
N VAL A 100 -24.18 32.75 -0.36
CA VAL A 100 -23.43 33.63 -1.25
C VAL A 100 -22.50 34.54 -0.43
N ILE A 101 -21.23 34.61 -0.82
CA ILE A 101 -20.18 35.44 -0.20
C ILE A 101 -19.18 35.98 -1.21
N GLU A 102 -18.43 37.00 -0.80
CA GLU A 102 -17.19 37.42 -1.46
C GLU A 102 -16.03 36.48 -1.08
N PRO A 103 -15.09 36.21 -2.02
CA PRO A 103 -13.93 35.35 -1.76
C PRO A 103 -12.93 36.03 -0.82
N VAL A 104 -12.46 35.31 0.21
CA VAL A 104 -11.46 35.83 1.17
C VAL A 104 -10.21 34.94 1.17
N GLY A 105 -9.01 35.54 1.23
CA GLY A 105 -7.75 34.80 1.34
C GLY A 105 -7.15 34.34 0.00
N ASN A 106 -6.12 33.49 0.06
CA ASN A 106 -5.42 33.03 -1.15
C ASN A 106 -6.25 31.98 -1.89
N ARG A 107 -6.77 32.37 -3.06
CA ARG A 107 -7.60 31.52 -3.94
C ARG A 107 -6.89 30.24 -4.38
N GLU A 108 -5.64 30.35 -4.85
CA GLU A 108 -4.89 29.19 -5.38
C GLU A 108 -4.61 28.16 -4.29
N GLU A 109 -4.19 28.61 -3.11
CA GLU A 109 -3.92 27.72 -1.97
C GLU A 109 -5.19 27.02 -1.50
N LYS A 110 -6.33 27.73 -1.47
CA LYS A 110 -7.62 27.14 -1.10
C LYS A 110 -8.10 26.10 -2.09
N ILE A 111 -7.98 26.36 -3.40
CA ILE A 111 -8.30 25.38 -4.46
C ILE A 111 -7.45 24.12 -4.28
N LEU A 112 -6.13 24.29 -4.13
CA LEU A 112 -5.20 23.18 -3.94
C LEU A 112 -5.50 22.40 -2.64
N ASN A 113 -5.75 23.09 -1.53
CA ASN A 113 -6.11 22.44 -0.27
C ASN A 113 -7.41 21.63 -0.37
N ARG A 114 -8.39 22.09 -1.17
CA ARG A 114 -9.62 21.34 -1.44
C ARG A 114 -9.34 20.11 -2.28
N GLU A 115 -8.52 20.21 -3.34
CA GLU A 115 -8.13 19.06 -4.15
C GLU A 115 -7.38 18.01 -3.33
N ILE A 116 -6.43 18.45 -2.50
CA ILE A 116 -5.71 17.60 -1.54
C ILE A 116 -6.70 16.94 -0.57
N GLY A 117 -7.57 17.73 0.06
CA GLY A 117 -8.55 17.21 1.02
C GLY A 117 -9.50 16.19 0.40
N PHE A 118 -9.92 16.42 -0.85
CA PHE A 118 -10.73 15.49 -1.63
C PHE A 118 -10.00 14.16 -1.88
N ALA A 119 -8.74 14.21 -2.33
CA ALA A 119 -7.94 13.02 -2.58
C ALA A 119 -7.67 12.22 -1.29
N ILE A 120 -7.35 12.91 -0.19
CA ILE A 120 -7.14 12.29 1.14
C ILE A 120 -8.45 11.73 1.71
N GLY A 121 -9.59 12.37 1.43
CA GLY A 121 -10.87 12.12 2.10
C GLY A 121 -10.92 12.66 3.53
N MET A 122 -10.12 13.69 3.81
CA MET A 122 -10.10 14.46 5.05
C MET A 122 -9.66 15.89 4.73
N PRO A 123 -10.33 16.92 5.25
CA PRO A 123 -9.94 18.30 5.00
C PRO A 123 -8.57 18.67 5.59
N VAL A 124 -7.81 19.46 4.83
CA VAL A 124 -6.48 19.94 5.25
C VAL A 124 -6.55 20.82 6.50
N CYS A 125 -7.64 21.59 6.67
CA CYS A 125 -7.82 22.48 7.81
C CYS A 125 -7.89 21.72 9.14
N GLU A 126 -8.26 20.42 9.13
CA GLU A 126 -8.24 19.60 10.34
C GLU A 126 -6.83 19.53 10.93
N PHE A 127 -5.80 19.48 10.08
CA PHE A 127 -4.40 19.50 10.51
C PHE A 127 -3.98 20.87 11.05
N ASP A 128 -4.54 21.97 10.55
CA ASP A 128 -4.25 23.31 11.07
C ASP A 128 -4.76 23.50 12.51
N LEU A 129 -5.83 22.79 12.88
CA LEU A 129 -6.45 22.83 14.21
C LEU A 129 -5.74 21.94 15.24
N VAL A 130 -4.84 21.05 14.81
CA VAL A 130 -4.10 20.16 15.71
C VAL A 130 -3.09 20.95 16.53
N LYS A 131 -3.24 20.93 17.86
CA LYS A 131 -2.35 21.63 18.80
C LYS A 131 -1.04 20.90 19.09
N ASP A 132 -0.90 19.66 18.62
CA ASP A 132 0.31 18.86 18.82
C ASP A 132 1.49 19.48 18.06
N PRO A 133 2.57 19.89 18.74
CA PRO A 133 3.73 20.48 18.08
C PRO A 133 4.45 19.49 17.15
N GLU A 134 4.44 18.19 17.43
CA GLU A 134 5.06 17.17 16.56
C GLU A 134 4.40 17.17 15.17
N VAL A 135 3.07 17.31 15.15
CA VAL A 135 2.28 17.38 13.90
C VAL A 135 2.63 18.63 13.10
N GLN A 136 2.72 19.79 13.76
CA GLN A 136 3.02 21.05 13.07
C GLN A 136 4.48 21.12 12.60
N ASP A 137 5.43 20.59 13.38
CA ASP A 137 6.83 20.48 12.98
C ASP A 137 6.99 19.52 11.80
N PHE A 138 6.35 18.34 11.84
CA PHE A 138 6.34 17.41 10.71
C PHE A 138 5.88 18.09 9.42
N ARG A 139 4.72 18.77 9.45
CA ARG A 139 4.15 19.45 8.27
C ARG A 139 5.11 20.45 7.66
N ARG A 140 5.89 21.19 8.48
CA ARG A 140 6.91 22.12 8.00
C ARG A 140 8.15 21.40 7.47
N ASN A 141 8.73 20.50 8.26
CA ASN A 141 10.02 19.88 7.99
C ASN A 141 9.99 18.93 6.79
N ILE A 142 8.84 18.29 6.54
CA ILE A 142 8.67 17.36 5.42
C ILE A 142 8.66 18.08 4.06
N LEU A 143 8.36 19.39 4.04
CA LEU A 143 8.38 20.19 2.80
C LEU A 143 9.78 20.28 2.18
N ASN A 144 10.85 20.08 2.95
CA ASN A 144 12.20 20.00 2.41
C ASN A 144 12.32 18.82 1.44
N VAL A 145 11.80 17.64 1.81
CA VAL A 145 11.77 16.47 0.92
C VAL A 145 10.95 16.75 -0.34
N CYS A 146 9.83 17.45 -0.18
CA CYS A 146 8.97 17.85 -1.29
C CYS A 146 9.74 18.73 -2.28
N LYS A 147 10.34 19.81 -1.77
CA LYS A 147 11.12 20.77 -2.56
C LYS A 147 12.28 20.09 -3.28
N ASP A 148 13.11 19.34 -2.56
CA ASP A 148 14.27 18.64 -3.13
C ASP A 148 13.85 17.65 -4.24
N SER A 149 12.72 16.98 -4.08
CA SER A 149 12.20 16.04 -5.07
C SER A 149 11.62 16.74 -6.31
N VAL A 150 11.00 17.91 -6.17
CA VAL A 150 10.58 18.75 -7.31
C VAL A 150 11.80 19.22 -8.08
N GLU A 151 12.79 19.79 -7.39
CA GLU A 151 14.02 20.30 -8.02
C GLU A 151 14.77 19.20 -8.78
N LEU A 152 14.82 17.98 -8.23
CA LEU A 152 15.44 16.83 -8.90
C LEU A 152 14.71 16.45 -10.21
N ARG A 153 13.38 16.56 -10.25
CA ARG A 153 12.57 16.26 -11.45
C ARG A 153 12.76 17.30 -12.54
N ASP A 154 13.04 18.54 -12.17
CA ASP A 154 13.21 19.66 -13.11
C ASP A 154 14.67 19.84 -13.56
N ALA A 155 15.63 19.23 -12.87
CA ALA A 155 17.07 19.42 -13.08
C ALA A 155 17.56 19.16 -14.52
N SER A 156 16.99 18.17 -15.23
CA SER A 156 17.36 17.84 -16.62
C SER A 156 16.26 18.18 -17.64
N GLY A 157 15.39 19.14 -17.29
CA GLY A 157 14.36 19.66 -18.19
C GLY A 157 13.24 18.66 -18.50
N PRO A 158 12.69 18.64 -19.73
CA PRO A 158 11.57 17.77 -20.08
C PRO A 158 11.85 16.27 -19.96
N HIS A 159 13.11 15.85 -20.12
CA HIS A 159 13.46 14.42 -20.06
C HIS A 159 13.34 13.86 -18.64
N SER A 160 13.85 14.55 -17.62
CA SER A 160 13.69 14.12 -16.22
C SER A 160 12.22 14.15 -15.77
N ARG A 161 11.43 15.11 -16.25
CA ARG A 161 9.97 15.11 -16.06
C ARG A 161 9.31 13.89 -16.72
N ALA A 162 9.73 13.52 -17.93
CA ALA A 162 9.24 12.32 -18.59
C ALA A 162 9.59 11.05 -17.81
N LEU A 163 10.79 10.96 -17.23
CA LEU A 163 11.21 9.85 -16.39
C LEU A 163 10.42 9.75 -15.08
N TYR A 164 10.02 10.89 -14.51
CA TYR A 164 9.12 10.90 -13.34
C TYR A 164 7.74 10.33 -13.70
N VAL A 165 7.11 10.85 -14.76
CA VAL A 165 5.74 10.48 -15.16
C VAL A 165 5.68 9.06 -15.72
N TYR A 166 6.65 8.70 -16.57
CA TYR A 166 6.74 7.43 -17.27
C TYR A 166 8.06 6.70 -16.96
N PRO A 167 8.27 6.27 -15.70
CA PRO A 167 9.50 5.62 -15.29
C PRO A 167 9.65 4.26 -16.00
N PRO A 168 10.86 3.89 -16.44
CA PRO A 168 11.11 2.60 -17.08
C PRO A 168 10.55 1.42 -16.26
N ASN A 169 9.79 0.54 -16.91
CA ASN A 169 9.28 -0.69 -16.30
C ASN A 169 10.24 -1.85 -16.62
N VAL A 170 11.25 -1.99 -15.78
CA VAL A 170 12.38 -2.91 -16.00
C VAL A 170 12.52 -3.91 -14.87
N GLU A 171 13.04 -5.10 -15.20
CA GLU A 171 13.45 -6.11 -14.23
C GLU A 171 14.69 -5.65 -13.45
N SER A 172 14.82 -6.12 -12.21
CA SER A 172 15.98 -5.86 -11.34
C SER A 172 17.33 -6.27 -11.96
N THR A 173 17.35 -7.29 -12.82
CA THR A 173 18.58 -7.83 -13.42
C THR A 173 18.50 -7.83 -14.95
N GLN A 174 19.61 -7.45 -15.59
CA GLN A 174 19.73 -7.54 -17.05
C GLN A 174 19.84 -8.99 -17.56
N GLU A 175 20.37 -9.91 -16.75
CA GLU A 175 20.62 -11.29 -17.14
C GLU A 175 19.33 -12.04 -17.50
N LEU A 176 19.42 -12.89 -18.53
CA LEU A 176 18.34 -13.78 -18.93
C LEU A 176 18.58 -15.17 -18.32
N PRO A 177 17.62 -15.70 -17.54
CA PRO A 177 17.63 -17.11 -17.19
C PRO A 177 17.77 -18.01 -18.42
N LYS A 178 18.49 -19.13 -18.29
CA LYS A 178 18.85 -20.01 -19.42
C LYS A 178 17.63 -20.46 -20.24
N HIS A 179 16.53 -20.79 -19.57
CA HIS A 179 15.30 -21.22 -20.26
C HIS A 179 14.63 -20.08 -21.03
N ILE A 180 14.75 -18.82 -20.59
CA ILE A 180 14.26 -17.66 -21.34
C ILE A 180 15.18 -17.38 -22.53
N TYR A 181 16.50 -17.40 -22.33
CA TYR A 181 17.46 -17.22 -23.42
C TYR A 181 17.28 -18.27 -24.53
N SER A 182 17.00 -19.53 -24.16
CA SER A 182 16.78 -20.62 -25.12
C SER A 182 15.56 -20.43 -26.03
N LYS A 183 14.63 -19.53 -25.68
CA LYS A 183 13.48 -19.15 -26.53
C LYS A 183 13.85 -18.17 -27.66
N LEU A 184 15.05 -17.61 -27.61
CA LEU A 184 15.56 -16.68 -28.62
C LEU A 184 16.35 -17.44 -29.70
N ASP A 185 16.26 -16.97 -30.95
CA ASP A 185 17.05 -17.53 -32.05
C ASP A 185 18.44 -16.86 -32.05
N LYS A 186 19.45 -17.58 -31.55
CA LYS A 186 20.85 -17.10 -31.44
C LYS A 186 20.96 -15.76 -30.69
N GLY A 187 20.17 -15.58 -29.64
CA GLY A 187 20.13 -14.33 -28.86
C GLY A 187 19.42 -13.16 -29.57
N GLN A 188 18.72 -13.42 -30.68
CA GLN A 188 17.97 -12.41 -31.40
C GLN A 188 16.47 -12.52 -31.14
N ILE A 189 15.81 -11.36 -31.08
CA ILE A 189 14.38 -11.21 -30.96
C ILE A 189 13.83 -10.50 -32.20
N ILE A 190 12.66 -10.93 -32.65
CA ILE A 190 11.90 -10.24 -33.68
C ILE A 190 10.97 -9.24 -33.01
N VAL A 191 11.12 -7.96 -33.31
CA VAL A 191 10.26 -6.87 -32.81
C VAL A 191 9.52 -6.20 -33.96
N VAL A 192 8.32 -5.69 -33.71
CA VAL A 192 7.53 -4.94 -34.70
C VAL A 192 7.46 -3.48 -34.27
N ILE A 193 8.01 -2.59 -35.09
CA ILE A 193 7.97 -1.14 -34.88
C ILE A 193 6.87 -0.53 -35.74
N TRP A 194 5.94 0.17 -35.10
CA TRP A 194 4.83 0.86 -35.71
C TRP A 194 5.11 2.35 -35.82
N VAL A 195 4.73 2.94 -36.95
CA VAL A 195 4.82 4.38 -37.21
C VAL A 195 3.44 4.86 -37.64
N ILE A 196 2.93 5.88 -36.97
CA ILE A 196 1.69 6.56 -37.36
C ILE A 196 2.07 7.68 -38.33
N VAL A 197 1.48 7.67 -39.52
CA VAL A 197 1.70 8.69 -40.56
C VAL A 197 0.55 9.69 -40.54
N SER A 198 0.84 10.92 -40.17
CA SER A 198 -0.11 12.05 -40.23
C SER A 198 -0.36 12.49 -41.68
N PRO A 199 -1.57 13.00 -42.02
CA PRO A 199 -2.69 13.32 -41.12
C PRO A 199 -3.74 12.20 -40.95
N ASN A 200 -3.70 11.13 -41.74
CA ASN A 200 -4.76 10.11 -41.77
C ASN A 200 -4.67 9.05 -40.64
N ASN A 201 -3.63 9.13 -39.79
CA ASN A 201 -3.29 8.11 -38.80
C ASN A 201 -3.04 6.72 -39.41
N ASP A 202 -2.52 6.66 -40.64
CA ASP A 202 -2.18 5.42 -41.31
C ASP A 202 -1.04 4.71 -40.56
N LYS A 203 -1.21 3.42 -40.28
CA LYS A 203 -0.28 2.61 -39.48
C LYS A 203 0.68 1.85 -40.39
N GLN A 204 1.96 2.21 -40.36
CA GLN A 204 3.02 1.47 -41.05
C GLN A 204 3.78 0.57 -40.08
N LYS A 205 4.09 -0.67 -40.50
CA LYS A 205 4.83 -1.64 -39.69
C LYS A 205 6.21 -1.96 -40.25
N TYR A 206 7.20 -2.06 -39.36
CA TYR A 206 8.58 -2.42 -39.66
C TYR A 206 9.02 -3.55 -38.72
N THR A 207 9.14 -4.77 -39.25
CA THR A 207 9.62 -5.93 -38.49
C THR A 207 11.14 -5.95 -38.46
N LEU A 208 11.76 -5.96 -37.28
CA LEU A 208 13.21 -5.95 -37.10
C LEU A 208 13.64 -7.24 -36.41
N LYS A 209 14.78 -7.80 -36.80
CA LYS A 209 15.46 -8.87 -36.06
C LYS A 209 16.73 -8.26 -35.46
N ILE A 210 16.76 -8.19 -34.13
CA ILE A 210 17.80 -7.48 -33.37
C ILE A 210 18.24 -8.33 -32.19
N ASN A 211 19.42 -8.04 -31.62
CA ASN A 211 19.86 -8.73 -30.43
C ASN A 211 19.00 -8.31 -29.23
N HIS A 212 18.77 -9.23 -28.29
CA HIS A 212 17.93 -8.99 -27.12
C HIS A 212 18.53 -7.95 -26.15
N ASP A 213 19.83 -7.71 -26.24
CA ASP A 213 20.61 -6.82 -25.38
C ASP A 213 20.79 -5.41 -25.97
N CYS A 214 20.26 -5.16 -27.18
CA CYS A 214 20.26 -3.83 -27.77
C CYS A 214 19.53 -2.81 -26.88
N VAL A 215 19.98 -1.55 -26.91
CA VAL A 215 19.28 -0.45 -26.22
C VAL A 215 18.22 0.19 -27.13
N PRO A 216 17.22 0.92 -26.59
CA PRO A 216 16.13 1.52 -27.37
C PRO A 216 16.62 2.37 -28.55
N GLU A 217 17.69 3.16 -28.36
CA GLU A 217 18.24 3.98 -29.44
C GLU A 217 18.79 3.16 -30.62
N GLN A 218 19.35 1.98 -30.37
CA GLN A 218 19.82 1.08 -31.43
C GLN A 218 18.65 0.46 -32.20
N VAL A 219 17.56 0.14 -31.51
CA VAL A 219 16.31 -0.34 -32.11
C VAL A 219 15.73 0.74 -33.03
N ILE A 220 15.71 2.00 -32.57
CA ILE A 220 15.29 3.16 -33.35
C ILE A 220 16.19 3.32 -34.59
N ALA A 221 17.50 3.22 -34.44
CA ALA A 221 18.44 3.31 -35.54
C ALA A 221 18.16 2.24 -36.61
N GLU A 222 17.89 0.98 -36.22
CA GLU A 222 17.52 -0.08 -37.16
C GLU A 222 16.17 0.14 -37.83
N ALA A 223 15.18 0.70 -37.10
CA ALA A 223 13.90 1.09 -37.69
C ALA A 223 14.10 2.16 -38.78
N ILE A 224 14.92 3.18 -38.51
CA ILE A 224 15.25 4.25 -39.47
C ILE A 224 15.96 3.65 -40.67
N ARG A 225 17.00 2.81 -40.47
CA ARG A 225 17.71 2.13 -41.58
C ARG A 225 16.76 1.35 -42.46
N LYS A 226 15.80 0.62 -41.87
CA LYS A 226 14.84 -0.16 -42.64
C LYS A 226 13.87 0.73 -43.43
N LYS A 227 13.44 1.86 -42.85
CA LYS A 227 12.57 2.85 -43.51
C LYS A 227 13.25 3.56 -44.68
N THR A 228 14.54 3.87 -44.56
CA THR A 228 15.27 4.64 -45.58
C THR A 228 15.87 3.80 -46.70
N ARG A 229 15.77 2.46 -46.65
CA ARG A 229 16.27 1.55 -47.71
C ARG A 229 15.72 1.87 -49.11
N SER A 230 14.49 2.38 -49.19
CA SER A 230 13.86 2.76 -50.47
C SER A 230 14.24 4.16 -50.95
N MET A 231 15.02 4.93 -50.18
CA MET A 231 15.31 6.35 -50.45
C MET A 231 16.61 6.59 -51.23
N LEU A 232 17.26 5.55 -51.75
CA LEU A 232 18.49 5.63 -52.58
C LEU A 232 19.61 6.50 -51.97
N LEU A 233 19.75 6.49 -50.63
CA LEU A 233 20.77 7.25 -49.92
C LEU A 233 22.16 6.58 -50.03
N SER A 234 23.22 7.38 -50.14
CA SER A 234 24.60 6.87 -50.00
C SER A 234 24.86 6.34 -48.58
N PRO A 235 25.88 5.48 -48.36
CA PRO A 235 26.24 5.03 -47.02
C PRO A 235 26.54 6.17 -46.04
N GLU A 236 27.19 7.25 -46.50
CA GLU A 236 27.44 8.45 -45.68
C GLU A 236 26.13 9.19 -45.37
N GLN A 237 25.27 9.39 -46.37
CA GLN A 237 23.97 10.05 -46.19
C GLN A 237 23.07 9.27 -45.23
N LEU A 238 23.05 7.95 -45.34
CA LEU A 238 22.32 7.06 -44.43
C LEU A 238 22.84 7.18 -42.99
N LYS A 239 24.17 7.20 -42.81
CA LYS A 239 24.79 7.37 -41.50
C LYS A 239 24.44 8.72 -40.87
N MET A 240 24.51 9.80 -41.64
CA MET A 240 24.09 11.14 -41.19
C MET A 240 22.60 11.16 -40.82
N CYS A 241 21.73 10.57 -41.65
CA CYS A 241 20.30 10.48 -41.38
C CYS A 241 20.02 9.73 -40.06
N VAL A 242 20.64 8.57 -39.85
CA VAL A 242 20.46 7.83 -38.58
C VAL A 242 20.93 8.67 -37.39
N GLN A 243 22.09 9.32 -37.48
CA GLN A 243 22.61 10.17 -36.39
C GLN A 243 21.69 11.35 -36.08
N GLU A 244 21.09 11.97 -37.11
CA GLU A 244 20.19 13.11 -36.94
C GLU A 244 18.86 12.71 -36.29
N TYR A 245 18.29 11.57 -36.68
CA TYR A 245 16.95 11.17 -36.29
C TYR A 245 16.91 10.23 -35.07
N GLN A 246 17.96 9.46 -34.79
CA GLN A 246 17.99 8.52 -33.66
C GLN A 246 17.68 9.22 -32.32
N GLY A 247 18.19 10.44 -32.12
CA GLY A 247 17.96 11.22 -30.91
C GLY A 247 16.58 11.87 -30.81
N LYS A 248 15.82 11.96 -31.91
CA LYS A 248 14.53 12.68 -31.99
C LYS A 248 13.30 11.81 -31.63
N TYR A 249 13.47 10.50 -31.60
CA TYR A 249 12.37 9.55 -31.34
C TYR A 249 12.57 8.78 -30.03
N ILE A 250 11.47 8.17 -29.57
CA ILE A 250 11.37 7.24 -28.45
C ILE A 250 10.47 6.06 -28.83
N LEU A 251 10.52 4.99 -28.05
CA LEU A 251 9.66 3.82 -28.21
C LEU A 251 8.59 3.80 -27.12
N LYS A 252 7.33 3.62 -27.52
CA LYS A 252 6.17 3.38 -26.65
C LYS A 252 5.66 1.95 -26.86
N VAL A 253 5.18 1.28 -25.82
CA VAL A 253 4.48 0.00 -25.97
C VAL A 253 3.11 0.24 -26.62
N CYS A 254 2.78 -0.54 -27.65
CA CYS A 254 1.46 -0.42 -28.29
C CYS A 254 0.34 -0.82 -27.31
N GLY A 255 -0.70 0.01 -27.17
CA GLY A 255 -1.87 -0.28 -26.35
C GLY A 255 -1.83 0.22 -24.90
N CYS A 256 -0.72 0.77 -24.41
CA CYS A 256 -0.63 1.33 -23.05
C CYS A 256 0.45 2.42 -22.92
N ASP A 257 0.38 3.22 -21.86
CA ASP A 257 1.31 4.33 -21.60
C ASP A 257 2.60 3.87 -20.90
N GLU A 258 3.32 2.96 -21.56
CA GLU A 258 4.65 2.50 -21.15
C GLU A 258 5.69 2.90 -22.20
N TYR A 259 6.80 3.49 -21.76
CA TYR A 259 7.82 4.08 -22.63
C TYR A 259 9.22 3.55 -22.31
N LEU A 260 10.04 3.38 -23.33
CA LEU A 260 11.44 2.96 -23.21
C LEU A 260 12.32 4.21 -23.30
N LEU A 261 12.45 4.92 -22.18
CA LEU A 261 13.12 6.22 -22.10
C LEU A 261 14.62 6.12 -21.73
N GLU A 262 15.04 5.00 -21.14
CA GLU A 262 16.38 4.80 -20.60
C GLU A 262 17.19 3.75 -21.36
N LYS A 263 18.51 3.79 -21.17
CA LYS A 263 19.49 2.94 -21.86
C LYS A 263 19.62 1.53 -21.25
N TYR A 264 18.48 0.90 -20.96
CA TYR A 264 18.44 -0.51 -20.58
C TYR A 264 18.42 -1.42 -21.81
N PRO A 265 19.03 -2.62 -21.75
CA PRO A 265 18.79 -3.67 -22.73
C PRO A 265 17.29 -3.90 -22.95
N ILE A 266 16.83 -4.03 -24.19
CA ILE A 266 15.38 -4.19 -24.48
C ILE A 266 14.78 -5.39 -23.76
N SER A 267 15.54 -6.49 -23.62
CA SER A 267 15.11 -7.68 -22.88
C SER A 267 14.96 -7.47 -21.36
N GLN A 268 15.45 -6.37 -20.80
CA GLN A 268 15.25 -6.02 -19.39
C GLN A 268 13.90 -5.33 -19.13
N TYR A 269 13.28 -4.74 -20.15
CA TYR A 269 11.93 -4.18 -20.02
C TYR A 269 10.91 -5.31 -19.83
N LYS A 270 10.06 -5.18 -18.81
CA LYS A 270 9.12 -6.25 -18.39
C LYS A 270 8.17 -6.67 -19.50
N TYR A 271 7.71 -5.71 -20.31
CA TYR A 271 6.91 -5.99 -21.50
C TYR A 271 7.64 -6.93 -22.48
N ILE A 272 8.89 -6.63 -22.81
CA ILE A 272 9.69 -7.44 -23.74
C ILE A 272 10.00 -8.82 -23.14
N ARG A 273 10.40 -8.86 -21.86
CA ARG A 273 10.66 -10.12 -21.13
C ARG A 273 9.43 -11.02 -21.14
N SER A 274 8.25 -10.44 -20.86
CA SER A 274 6.96 -11.14 -20.92
C SER A 274 6.67 -11.65 -22.34
N CYS A 275 6.88 -10.85 -23.38
CA CYS A 275 6.74 -11.30 -24.77
C CYS A 275 7.62 -12.51 -25.09
N ILE A 276 8.89 -12.52 -24.67
CA ILE A 276 9.80 -13.67 -24.85
C ILE A 276 9.26 -14.90 -24.12
N MET A 277 8.84 -14.75 -22.86
CA MET A 277 8.32 -15.86 -22.06
C MET A 277 7.05 -16.48 -22.65
N LEU A 278 6.15 -15.62 -23.17
CA LEU A 278 4.87 -15.99 -23.76
C LEU A 278 4.96 -16.40 -25.23
N GLY A 279 6.12 -16.25 -25.89
CA GLY A 279 6.27 -16.49 -27.34
C GLY A 279 5.50 -15.49 -28.20
N ARG A 280 5.29 -14.26 -27.72
CA ARG A 280 4.58 -13.19 -28.43
C ARG A 280 5.57 -12.25 -29.11
N LEU A 281 5.17 -11.67 -30.23
CA LEU A 281 5.94 -10.60 -30.88
C LEU A 281 5.75 -9.28 -30.13
N PRO A 282 6.83 -8.61 -29.68
CA PRO A 282 6.72 -7.27 -29.11
C PRO A 282 6.28 -6.25 -30.16
N ASN A 283 5.25 -5.48 -29.84
CA ASN A 283 4.75 -4.37 -30.66
C ASN A 283 5.08 -3.06 -29.97
N LEU A 284 5.96 -2.28 -30.61
CA LEU A 284 6.39 -0.97 -30.13
C LEU A 284 6.02 0.10 -31.17
N MET A 285 5.74 1.31 -30.72
CA MET A 285 5.42 2.46 -31.55
C MET A 285 6.55 3.48 -31.47
N LEU A 286 7.01 3.94 -32.63
CA LEU A 286 7.97 5.03 -32.74
C LEU A 286 7.23 6.37 -32.60
N MET A 287 7.61 7.17 -31.59
CA MET A 287 6.99 8.46 -31.29
C MET A 287 8.06 9.55 -31.24
N ALA A 288 7.75 10.76 -31.73
CA ALA A 288 8.65 11.90 -31.59
C ALA A 288 8.75 12.35 -30.12
N LYS A 289 9.96 12.68 -29.66
CA LYS A 289 10.19 13.16 -28.29
C LYS A 289 9.38 14.41 -27.99
N ASP A 290 9.34 15.35 -28.93
CA ASP A 290 8.60 16.61 -28.77
C ASP A 290 7.10 16.39 -28.58
N SER A 291 6.53 15.36 -29.20
CA SER A 291 5.12 14.99 -29.01
C SER A 291 4.82 14.51 -27.60
N LEU A 292 5.76 13.79 -26.95
CA LEU A 292 5.62 13.40 -25.55
C LEU A 292 5.88 14.60 -24.63
N TYR A 293 6.97 15.34 -24.87
CA TYR A 293 7.41 16.42 -23.99
C TYR A 293 6.43 17.60 -23.95
N SER A 294 5.72 17.87 -25.05
CA SER A 294 4.66 18.89 -25.09
C SER A 294 3.41 18.52 -24.29
N GLN A 295 3.18 17.23 -24.04
CA GLN A 295 2.08 16.76 -23.17
C GLN A 295 2.43 16.83 -21.69
N LEU A 296 3.72 16.97 -21.34
CA LEU A 296 4.16 17.02 -19.96
C LEU A 296 3.93 18.43 -19.38
N PRO A 297 3.11 18.56 -18.33
CA PRO A 297 2.90 19.85 -17.68
C PRO A 297 4.18 20.34 -17.00
N THR A 298 4.29 21.66 -16.83
CA THR A 298 5.27 22.27 -15.93
C THR A 298 4.66 22.33 -14.54
N ASP A 299 5.21 21.55 -13.60
CA ASP A 299 4.72 21.53 -12.23
C ASP A 299 5.37 22.67 -11.42
N ASN A 300 4.57 23.63 -10.99
CA ASN A 300 5.03 24.68 -10.08
C ASN A 300 4.70 24.29 -8.64
N PHE A 301 5.71 23.83 -7.89
CA PHE A 301 5.55 23.60 -6.46
C PHE A 301 5.54 24.91 -5.69
N VAL A 302 4.45 25.17 -4.96
CA VAL A 302 4.29 26.37 -4.15
C VAL A 302 4.34 26.01 -2.67
N MET A 303 5.19 26.72 -1.92
CA MET A 303 5.27 26.55 -0.46
C MET A 303 3.96 27.00 0.20
N PRO A 304 3.31 26.16 1.02
CA PRO A 304 2.04 26.48 1.66
C PRO A 304 2.20 27.53 2.77
N SER A 305 1.11 28.20 3.15
CA SER A 305 1.14 29.32 4.11
C SER A 305 1.68 28.94 5.49
N TYR A 306 1.48 27.70 5.94
CA TYR A 306 1.96 27.23 7.24
C TYR A 306 3.49 27.10 7.32
N SER A 307 4.20 27.10 6.18
CA SER A 307 5.68 27.10 6.14
C SER A 307 6.29 28.36 6.75
N ARG A 308 5.56 29.48 6.71
CA ARG A 308 6.01 30.80 7.20
C ARG A 308 5.52 31.12 8.61
N ARG A 309 4.65 30.29 9.20
CA ARG A 309 4.11 30.53 10.56
C ARG A 309 5.20 30.23 11.58
N ILE A 310 5.40 31.16 12.52
CA ILE A 310 6.35 31.00 13.63
C ILE A 310 5.91 29.81 14.48
N SER A 311 6.82 28.86 14.74
CA SER A 311 6.53 27.73 15.61
C SER A 311 6.22 28.22 17.03
N THR A 312 5.10 27.77 17.60
CA THR A 312 4.77 28.01 19.01
C THR A 312 5.63 27.19 19.96
N ALA A 313 6.38 26.20 19.46
CA ALA A 313 7.34 25.45 20.26
C ALA A 313 8.53 26.33 20.71
N THR A 314 8.85 27.36 19.94
CA THR A 314 9.97 28.28 20.21
C THR A 314 9.69 29.22 21.39
N SER A 315 8.43 29.41 21.80
CA SER A 315 8.08 30.28 22.92
C SER A 315 8.55 29.73 24.29
N TYR A 316 8.81 28.41 24.39
CA TYR A 316 9.41 27.79 25.58
C TYR A 316 10.95 27.85 25.59
N MET A 317 11.59 28.38 24.54
CA MET A 317 13.05 28.51 24.46
C MET A 317 13.57 29.84 25.03
N ASN A 318 12.70 30.81 25.35
CA ASN A 318 13.10 32.11 25.93
C ASN A 318 13.13 32.14 27.46
N GLY A 319 13.31 30.98 28.10
CA GLY A 319 13.55 30.87 29.54
C GLY A 319 14.31 29.58 29.82
N GLU A 320 15.62 29.59 29.63
CA GLU A 320 16.51 28.45 29.88
C GLU A 320 16.44 28.02 31.35
N ALA A 321 15.57 27.07 31.67
CA ALA A 321 15.84 26.14 32.74
C ALA A 321 16.94 25.19 32.25
N ALA A 322 18.04 25.07 33.00
CA ALA A 322 19.16 24.19 32.66
C ALA A 322 18.66 22.76 32.40
N VAL A 323 18.76 22.31 31.14
CA VAL A 323 18.39 20.96 30.72
C VAL A 323 19.35 19.97 31.38
N LYS A 324 18.80 18.94 32.05
CA LYS A 324 19.61 17.88 32.67
C LYS A 324 19.74 16.68 31.73
N SER A 325 20.93 16.08 31.68
CA SER A 325 21.14 14.81 30.99
C SER A 325 20.47 13.66 31.75
N LEU A 326 19.77 12.78 31.03
CA LEU A 326 19.15 11.56 31.57
C LEU A 326 20.11 10.76 32.47
N TRP A 327 21.39 10.72 32.11
CA TRP A 327 22.40 9.91 32.79
C TRP A 327 22.86 10.46 34.13
N THR A 328 22.50 11.70 34.45
CA THR A 328 22.79 12.33 35.74
C THR A 328 21.71 12.03 36.80
N ILE A 329 20.60 11.42 36.40
CA ILE A 329 19.48 11.13 37.29
C ILE A 329 19.73 9.83 38.01
N ASN A 330 20.02 9.92 39.30
CA ASN A 330 20.09 8.76 40.16
C ASN A 330 18.70 8.42 40.70
N GLY A 331 18.06 7.38 40.17
CA GLY A 331 16.80 6.84 40.67
C GLY A 331 16.20 5.77 39.77
N THR A 332 15.25 5.02 40.32
CA THR A 332 14.45 4.06 39.56
C THR A 332 13.23 4.74 38.93
N LEU A 333 12.75 4.19 37.82
CA LEU A 333 11.55 4.66 37.16
C LEU A 333 10.33 4.43 38.06
N ARG A 334 9.52 5.48 38.26
CA ARG A 334 8.22 5.36 38.90
C ARG A 334 7.15 6.16 38.15
N ILE A 335 5.97 5.59 38.07
CA ILE A 335 4.82 6.15 37.33
C ILE A 335 3.59 6.06 38.22
N ARG A 336 2.86 7.17 38.37
CA ARG A 336 1.68 7.24 39.22
C ARG A 336 0.41 7.03 38.41
N ILE A 337 -0.36 6.00 38.72
CA ILE A 337 -1.68 5.76 38.12
C ILE A 337 -2.75 6.43 38.99
N LEU A 338 -3.46 7.41 38.44
CA LEU A 338 -4.44 8.20 39.21
C LEU A 338 -5.83 7.55 39.16
N CYS A 339 -6.47 7.60 38.00
CA CYS A 339 -7.82 7.11 37.80
C CYS A 339 -8.12 6.80 36.33
N ALA A 340 -9.21 6.09 36.07
CA ALA A 340 -9.87 6.07 34.78
C ALA A 340 -11.24 6.77 34.89
N THR A 341 -11.72 7.37 33.79
CA THR A 341 -12.99 8.12 33.80
C THR A 341 -14.19 7.18 33.95
N TYR A 342 -14.25 6.11 33.17
CA TYR A 342 -15.28 5.08 33.26
C TYR A 342 -14.81 3.77 32.61
N VAL A 343 -15.47 2.65 32.92
CA VAL A 343 -15.27 1.34 32.29
C VAL A 343 -16.62 0.70 31.96
N ASN A 344 -16.76 0.18 30.75
CA ASN A 344 -17.96 -0.55 30.33
C ASN A 344 -17.81 -2.03 30.71
N VAL A 345 -18.29 -2.38 31.89
CA VAL A 345 -18.27 -3.76 32.43
C VAL A 345 -19.61 -4.06 33.09
N ASN A 346 -20.09 -5.31 32.95
CA ASN A 346 -21.23 -5.76 33.72
C ASN A 346 -20.79 -6.07 35.15
N ILE A 347 -21.22 -5.25 36.11
CA ILE A 347 -20.84 -5.36 37.53
C ILE A 347 -21.27 -6.71 38.13
N ARG A 348 -22.26 -7.39 37.54
CA ARG A 348 -22.68 -8.74 37.97
C ARG A 348 -21.72 -9.85 37.57
N ASP A 349 -20.94 -9.64 36.51
CA ASP A 349 -20.08 -10.67 35.90
C ASP A 349 -18.60 -10.51 36.25
N ILE A 350 -18.19 -9.33 36.73
CA ILE A 350 -16.79 -8.94 36.95
C ILE A 350 -16.63 -8.42 38.39
N ASP A 351 -15.70 -9.02 39.14
CA ASP A 351 -15.52 -8.72 40.56
C ASP A 351 -14.76 -7.41 40.77
N LYS A 352 -13.58 -7.29 40.13
CA LYS A 352 -12.67 -6.14 40.29
C LYS A 352 -11.93 -5.83 39.00
N ILE A 353 -11.36 -4.64 38.94
CA ILE A 353 -10.50 -4.16 37.86
C ILE A 353 -9.17 -3.65 38.41
N TYR A 354 -8.14 -3.65 37.58
CA TYR A 354 -6.82 -3.09 37.89
C TYR A 354 -6.14 -2.58 36.61
N VAL A 355 -5.09 -1.79 36.75
CA VAL A 355 -4.25 -1.36 35.64
C VAL A 355 -2.99 -2.22 35.64
N ARG A 356 -2.73 -2.91 34.52
CA ARG A 356 -1.48 -3.61 34.25
C ARG A 356 -0.57 -2.71 33.45
N THR A 357 0.72 -2.69 33.81
CA THR A 357 1.72 -1.85 33.15
C THR A 357 3.03 -2.63 32.94
N GLY A 358 3.78 -2.25 31.91
CA GLY A 358 5.10 -2.79 31.62
C GLY A 358 5.93 -1.83 30.78
N ILE A 359 7.26 -1.94 30.89
CA ILE A 359 8.20 -1.18 30.07
C ILE A 359 8.75 -2.10 28.98
N TYR A 360 8.64 -1.65 27.73
CA TYR A 360 8.95 -2.45 26.55
C TYR A 360 9.94 -1.74 25.62
N HIS A 361 10.76 -2.54 24.95
CA HIS A 361 11.55 -2.15 23.79
C HIS A 361 11.15 -3.08 22.63
N GLY A 362 10.32 -2.58 21.71
CA GLY A 362 9.71 -3.41 20.68
C GLY A 362 8.71 -4.37 21.33
N GLY A 363 8.80 -5.67 21.02
CA GLY A 363 8.03 -6.72 21.71
C GLY A 363 8.63 -7.18 23.04
N GLU A 364 9.89 -6.84 23.33
CA GLU A 364 10.63 -7.34 24.48
C GLU A 364 10.34 -6.53 25.76
N GLN A 365 10.11 -7.25 26.86
CA GLN A 365 9.86 -6.68 28.18
C GLN A 365 11.20 -6.36 28.87
N MET A 366 11.39 -5.12 29.32
CA MET A 366 12.66 -4.63 29.88
C MET A 366 12.83 -4.90 31.38
N CYS A 367 11.73 -5.00 32.11
CA CYS A 367 11.65 -5.29 33.55
C CYS A 367 10.29 -5.94 33.87
N ASP A 368 10.11 -6.51 35.06
CA ASP A 368 8.84 -7.13 35.45
C ASP A 368 7.62 -6.20 35.32
N ASN A 369 6.51 -6.77 34.84
CA ASN A 369 5.24 -6.06 34.73
C ASN A 369 4.69 -5.73 36.11
N VAL A 370 4.25 -4.48 36.30
CA VAL A 370 3.73 -3.98 37.57
C VAL A 370 2.24 -3.73 37.45
N ASN A 371 1.47 -4.18 38.44
CA ASN A 371 0.02 -3.99 38.50
C ASN A 371 -0.33 -3.01 39.62
N THR A 372 -1.40 -2.23 39.43
CA THR A 372 -2.04 -1.52 40.53
C THR A 372 -2.85 -2.45 41.42
N GLN A 373 -3.30 -1.95 42.56
CA GLN A 373 -4.29 -2.61 43.41
C GLN A 373 -5.62 -2.86 42.67
N ARG A 374 -6.30 -3.94 43.05
CA ARG A 374 -7.63 -4.28 42.51
C ARG A 374 -8.71 -3.40 43.13
N VAL A 375 -9.45 -2.66 42.32
CA VAL A 375 -10.51 -1.73 42.75
C VAL A 375 -11.89 -2.15 42.20
N PRO A 376 -13.00 -1.73 42.82
CA PRO A 376 -14.33 -1.99 42.30
C PRO A 376 -14.58 -1.34 40.93
N CYS A 377 -15.34 -2.03 40.07
CA CYS A 377 -15.71 -1.55 38.73
C CYS A 377 -16.42 -0.18 38.73
N SER A 378 -17.16 0.14 39.79
CA SER A 378 -17.93 1.39 39.92
C SER A 378 -17.07 2.61 40.25
N ASN A 379 -15.83 2.43 40.74
CA ASN A 379 -14.95 3.53 41.13
C ASN A 379 -13.48 3.25 40.73
N PRO A 380 -13.12 3.37 39.44
CA PRO A 380 -11.78 3.10 38.92
C PRO A 380 -10.77 4.19 39.33
N ARG A 381 -10.37 4.23 40.61
CA ARG A 381 -9.38 5.17 41.17
C ARG A 381 -8.32 4.41 41.98
N TRP A 382 -7.05 4.70 41.72
CA TRP A 382 -5.91 4.03 42.35
C TRP A 382 -5.02 5.00 43.13
N ASN A 383 -4.67 6.15 42.54
CA ASN A 383 -3.73 7.14 43.11
C ASN A 383 -2.38 6.56 43.56
N GLU A 384 -1.94 5.48 42.91
CA GLU A 384 -0.84 4.61 43.32
C GLU A 384 0.43 4.89 42.52
N TRP A 385 1.59 4.91 43.19
CA TRP A 385 2.90 4.94 42.52
C TRP A 385 3.36 3.52 42.23
N LEU A 386 3.59 3.21 40.96
CA LEU A 386 4.21 1.97 40.53
C LEU A 386 5.72 2.21 40.39
N THR A 387 6.52 1.38 41.05
CA THR A 387 7.97 1.39 40.95
C THR A 387 8.40 0.24 40.05
N TYR A 388 9.22 0.54 39.06
CA TYR A 388 9.76 -0.43 38.11
C TYR A 388 11.21 -0.71 38.47
N ASP A 389 11.63 -1.97 38.34
CA ASP A 389 13.04 -2.35 38.50
C ASP A 389 13.83 -1.96 37.24
N MET A 390 13.96 -0.64 37.06
CA MET A 390 14.59 -0.04 35.90
C MET A 390 15.25 1.27 36.32
N TYR A 391 16.57 1.35 36.15
CA TYR A 391 17.33 2.55 36.46
C TYR A 391 17.16 3.58 35.34
N ILE A 392 16.89 4.84 35.69
CA ILE A 392 16.53 5.89 34.71
C ILE A 392 17.60 6.10 33.63
N PRO A 393 18.91 6.13 33.95
CA PRO A 393 19.98 6.22 32.96
C PRO A 393 20.03 5.08 31.95
N ASP A 394 19.49 3.91 32.29
CA ASP A 394 19.50 2.70 31.46
C ASP A 394 18.30 2.60 30.53
N ILE A 395 17.35 3.55 30.59
CA ILE A 395 16.19 3.56 29.70
C ILE A 395 16.67 3.75 28.24
N PRO A 396 16.43 2.80 27.31
CA PRO A 396 16.82 2.93 25.91
C PRO A 396 15.97 3.99 25.20
N ARG A 397 16.48 4.52 24.08
CA ARG A 397 15.84 5.64 23.37
C ARG A 397 14.43 5.28 22.91
N ALA A 398 14.22 4.03 22.54
CA ALA A 398 12.95 3.53 22.03
C ALA A 398 12.04 2.91 23.11
N ALA A 399 12.33 3.13 24.40
CA ALA A 399 11.52 2.57 25.48
C ALA A 399 10.08 3.12 25.48
N ARG A 400 9.12 2.24 25.76
CA ARG A 400 7.69 2.55 25.78
C ARG A 400 7.04 2.02 27.05
N LEU A 401 6.10 2.79 27.59
CA LEU A 401 5.14 2.30 28.58
C LEU A 401 3.97 1.65 27.86
N CYS A 402 3.72 0.39 28.13
CA CYS A 402 2.54 -0.34 27.69
C CYS A 402 1.62 -0.56 28.88
N LEU A 403 0.34 -0.19 28.74
CA LEU A 403 -0.63 -0.35 29.82
C LEU A 403 -2.00 -0.83 29.33
N SER A 404 -2.74 -1.47 30.22
CA SER A 404 -4.11 -1.88 29.98
C SER A 404 -4.94 -1.86 31.26
N ILE A 405 -6.24 -1.65 31.11
CA ILE A 405 -7.19 -1.89 32.19
C ILE A 405 -7.66 -3.32 32.06
N CYS A 406 -7.45 -4.13 33.09
CA CYS A 406 -7.84 -5.54 33.13
C CYS A 406 -9.01 -5.74 34.09
N SER A 407 -9.84 -6.73 33.78
CA SER A 407 -10.88 -7.27 34.67
C SER A 407 -10.42 -8.58 35.28
N VAL A 408 -10.94 -8.85 36.49
CA VAL A 408 -10.79 -10.14 37.18
C VAL A 408 -12.19 -10.70 37.41
N LYS A 409 -12.38 -11.95 36.97
CA LYS A 409 -13.60 -12.72 37.20
C LYS A 409 -13.28 -14.01 37.96
N GLY A 410 -13.88 -14.18 39.12
CA GLY A 410 -13.86 -15.43 39.86
C GLY A 410 -14.68 -16.50 39.15
N ARG A 411 -14.07 -17.64 38.81
CA ARG A 411 -14.79 -18.86 38.41
C ARG A 411 -15.01 -19.74 39.64
N LYS A 412 -15.96 -20.69 39.59
CA LYS A 412 -16.14 -21.69 40.67
C LYS A 412 -14.81 -22.42 40.94
N GLY A 413 -14.20 -22.18 42.11
CA GLY A 413 -12.87 -22.67 42.50
C GLY A 413 -11.87 -21.54 42.76
N ALA A 414 -10.58 -21.85 42.85
CA ALA A 414 -9.48 -20.88 43.05
C ALA A 414 -8.89 -20.31 41.74
N LYS A 415 -9.52 -20.56 40.58
CA LYS A 415 -9.03 -20.07 39.28
C LYS A 415 -9.68 -18.74 38.94
N GLU A 416 -8.85 -17.71 38.81
CA GLU A 416 -9.24 -16.38 38.34
C GLU A 416 -9.06 -16.29 36.81
N GLU A 417 -10.02 -15.64 36.15
CA GLU A 417 -9.93 -15.29 34.73
C GLU A 417 -9.62 -13.80 34.60
N HIS A 418 -8.59 -13.49 33.83
CA HIS A 418 -8.14 -12.13 33.57
C HIS A 418 -8.42 -11.76 32.11
N CYS A 419 -9.06 -10.62 31.88
CA CYS A 419 -9.35 -10.15 30.52
C CYS A 419 -9.01 -8.66 30.38
N PRO A 420 -8.31 -8.25 29.31
CA PRO A 420 -8.08 -6.83 29.01
C PRO A 420 -9.38 -6.17 28.55
N LEU A 421 -9.64 -4.95 29.02
CA LEU A 421 -10.82 -4.15 28.68
C LEU A 421 -10.51 -3.02 27.70
N ALA A 422 -9.30 -2.49 27.79
CA ALA A 422 -8.77 -1.41 26.95
C ALA A 422 -7.25 -1.32 27.14
N TRP A 423 -6.53 -0.82 26.14
CA TRP A 423 -5.07 -0.73 26.18
C TRP A 423 -4.56 0.61 25.63
N GLY A 424 -3.32 0.96 25.94
CA GLY A 424 -2.67 2.14 25.39
C GLY A 424 -1.17 2.11 25.61
N ASN A 425 -0.42 2.68 24.67
CA ASN A 425 1.05 2.70 24.70
C ASN A 425 1.56 4.14 24.58
N ILE A 426 2.68 4.43 25.23
CA ILE A 426 3.30 5.77 25.27
C ILE A 426 4.81 5.64 25.08
N ASN A 427 5.38 6.48 24.23
CA ASN A 427 6.84 6.63 24.17
C ASN A 427 7.33 7.33 25.44
N LEU A 428 8.33 6.77 26.13
CA LEU A 428 8.88 7.43 27.33
C LEU A 428 9.66 8.71 26.99
N PHE A 429 10.06 8.87 25.74
CA PHE A 429 10.66 10.09 25.20
C PHE A 429 9.77 10.69 24.12
N ASP A 430 9.71 12.01 24.02
CA ASP A 430 9.07 12.70 22.89
C ASP A 430 9.99 12.80 21.67
N TYR A 431 9.49 13.41 20.58
CA TYR A 431 10.24 13.59 19.33
C TYR A 431 11.46 14.52 19.49
N THR A 432 11.49 15.35 20.54
CA THR A 432 12.60 16.26 20.88
C THR A 432 13.64 15.64 21.82
N HIS A 433 13.56 14.33 22.07
CA HIS A 433 14.43 13.58 22.98
C HIS A 433 14.24 13.94 24.47
N THR A 434 13.11 14.53 24.83
CA THR A 434 12.77 14.88 26.21
C THR A 434 12.02 13.73 26.89
N LEU A 435 12.43 13.36 28.11
CA LEU A 435 11.75 12.34 28.91
C LEU A 435 10.37 12.87 29.34
N VAL A 436 9.32 12.08 29.16
CA VAL A 436 7.95 12.47 29.53
C VAL A 436 7.87 12.74 31.04
N ALA A 437 7.33 13.90 31.39
CA ALA A 437 7.16 14.36 32.77
C ALA A 437 5.73 14.91 32.99
N ASN A 438 5.35 15.09 34.25
CA ASN A 438 4.05 15.65 34.69
C ASN A 438 2.84 14.77 34.38
N LYS A 439 1.64 15.35 34.51
CA LYS A 439 0.35 14.68 34.31
C LYS A 439 0.04 14.52 32.82
N MET A 440 -0.42 13.33 32.46
CA MET A 440 -0.86 13.00 31.10
C MET A 440 -2.21 12.30 31.16
N ALA A 441 -3.07 12.63 30.19
CA ALA A 441 -4.32 11.94 29.95
C ALA A 441 -4.18 11.09 28.68
N LEU A 442 -4.50 9.80 28.77
CA LEU A 442 -4.48 8.86 27.65
C LEU A 442 -5.86 8.28 27.43
N ASN A 443 -6.41 8.52 26.25
CA ASN A 443 -7.60 7.83 25.78
C ASN A 443 -7.19 6.46 25.26
N LEU A 444 -7.80 5.40 25.78
CA LEU A 444 -7.42 4.02 25.51
C LEU A 444 -8.10 3.48 24.24
N TRP A 445 -7.45 2.49 23.64
CA TRP A 445 -7.91 1.77 22.48
C TRP A 445 -8.75 0.55 22.87
N PRO A 446 -9.75 0.17 22.05
CA PRO A 446 -10.44 -1.11 22.22
C PRO A 446 -9.49 -2.27 21.98
N VAL A 447 -9.74 -3.39 22.65
CA VAL A 447 -8.95 -4.62 22.47
C VAL A 447 -9.22 -5.21 21.08
N PRO A 448 -8.17 -5.49 20.27
CA PRO A 448 -8.35 -6.11 18.96
C PRO A 448 -8.98 -7.51 19.05
N HIS A 449 -9.69 -7.91 18.00
CA HIS A 449 -10.24 -9.27 17.92
C HIS A 449 -9.10 -10.30 17.90
N GLY A 450 -9.22 -11.35 18.73
CA GLY A 450 -8.24 -12.43 18.82
C GLY A 450 -7.02 -12.15 19.74
N LEU A 451 -6.91 -10.96 20.33
CA LEU A 451 -5.86 -10.68 21.32
C LEU A 451 -6.28 -11.21 22.71
N GLU A 452 -5.61 -12.26 23.18
CA GLU A 452 -5.82 -12.84 24.51
C GLU A 452 -4.85 -12.27 25.56
N ASP A 453 -3.72 -11.71 25.13
CA ASP A 453 -2.70 -11.13 26.00
C ASP A 453 -3.21 -9.91 26.77
N LEU A 454 -2.75 -9.77 28.02
CA LEU A 454 -3.17 -8.67 28.89
C LEU A 454 -2.60 -7.30 28.48
N LEU A 455 -1.50 -7.27 27.72
CA LEU A 455 -0.88 -6.05 27.19
C LEU A 455 -0.72 -6.18 25.67
N ASN A 456 -0.66 -5.04 24.98
CA ASN A 456 -0.48 -5.00 23.52
C ASN A 456 0.74 -4.16 23.12
N PRO A 457 1.98 -4.66 23.29
CA PRO A 457 3.18 -3.87 22.99
C PRO A 457 3.38 -3.60 21.48
N ILE A 458 2.81 -4.43 20.60
CA ILE A 458 2.89 -4.24 19.14
C ILE A 458 1.96 -3.09 18.68
N GLY A 459 0.91 -2.80 19.46
CA GLY A 459 -0.04 -1.74 19.17
C GLY A 459 0.58 -0.33 19.08
N VAL A 460 -0.10 0.55 18.35
CA VAL A 460 0.31 1.95 18.13
C VAL A 460 0.51 2.71 19.44
N THR A 461 1.44 3.67 19.45
CA THR A 461 1.65 4.61 20.55
C THR A 461 0.77 5.85 20.40
N GLY A 462 0.43 6.46 21.53
CA GLY A 462 -0.36 7.69 21.56
C GLY A 462 -1.83 7.48 21.96
N SER A 463 -2.47 8.61 22.20
CA SER A 463 -3.85 8.68 22.69
C SER A 463 -4.86 8.43 21.58
N ASN A 464 -5.91 7.67 21.87
CA ASN A 464 -7.02 7.48 20.95
C ASN A 464 -7.68 8.84 20.62
N PRO A 465 -7.81 9.22 19.33
CA PRO A 465 -8.41 10.50 18.95
C PRO A 465 -9.90 10.59 19.32
N ASN A 466 -10.57 9.45 19.55
CA ASN A 466 -11.95 9.44 20.03
C ASN A 466 -12.01 9.80 21.53
N LYS A 467 -12.32 11.07 21.83
CA LYS A 467 -12.46 11.59 23.20
C LYS A 467 -13.58 10.96 24.01
N VAL A 468 -14.52 10.25 23.38
CA VAL A 468 -15.58 9.52 24.08
C VAL A 468 -15.05 8.21 24.66
N SER A 469 -13.88 7.70 24.23
CA SER A 469 -13.30 6.45 24.74
C SER A 469 -12.83 6.54 26.20
N LYS A 470 -12.55 5.37 26.81
CA LYS A 470 -12.10 5.27 28.21
C LYS A 470 -10.81 6.08 28.39
N CYS A 471 -10.81 7.04 29.30
CA CYS A 471 -9.65 7.89 29.54
C CYS A 471 -8.98 7.50 30.85
N SER A 472 -7.68 7.19 30.80
CA SER A 472 -6.84 6.98 31.98
C SER A 472 -5.96 8.20 32.21
N ILE A 473 -5.93 8.68 33.45
CA ILE A 473 -5.10 9.81 33.87
C ILE A 473 -3.98 9.26 34.74
N PHE A 474 -2.74 9.62 34.43
CA PHE A 474 -1.55 9.24 35.19
C PHE A 474 -0.59 10.42 35.28
N SER A 475 0.38 10.31 36.19
CA SER A 475 1.42 11.32 36.40
C SER A 475 2.77 10.64 36.38
N PHE A 476 3.67 11.17 35.58
CA PHE A 476 5.09 10.86 35.70
C PHE A 476 5.71 11.64 36.85
N ASN A 477 6.93 11.26 37.21
CA ASN A 477 7.74 12.08 38.09
C ASN A 477 7.92 13.49 37.52
N PRO A 478 7.80 14.53 38.37
CA PRO A 478 8.17 15.87 37.97
C PRO A 478 9.70 15.95 37.89
N TYR A 479 10.28 15.52 36.78
CA TYR A 479 11.64 15.86 36.43
C TYR A 479 11.61 17.15 35.59
N LEU A 480 12.31 18.19 36.04
CA LEU A 480 12.49 19.41 35.24
C LEU A 480 13.33 19.07 34.00
N SER A 481 12.74 19.25 32.81
CA SER A 481 13.37 19.25 31.48
C SER A 481 14.60 18.34 31.34
N VAL A 482 14.37 17.03 31.36
CA VAL A 482 15.41 16.01 31.18
C VAL A 482 15.49 15.62 29.71
N ARG A 483 16.65 15.80 29.10
CA ARG A 483 16.91 15.32 27.73
C ARG A 483 17.93 14.21 27.74
N ARG A 484 17.78 13.29 26.78
CA ARG A 484 18.86 12.40 26.43
C ARG A 484 19.83 13.18 25.53
N GLU A 485 21.06 13.39 25.97
CA GLU A 485 22.08 14.02 25.13
C GLU A 485 22.37 13.17 23.88
N PRO A 486 22.73 13.80 22.75
CA PRO A 486 23.30 13.07 21.63
C PRO A 486 24.57 12.38 22.12
N GLN A 487 24.62 11.06 22.00
CA GLN A 487 25.68 10.24 22.61
C GLN A 487 27.09 10.47 22.02
N THR A 488 27.25 11.41 21.07
CA THR A 488 28.50 11.72 20.35
C THR A 488 29.68 12.02 21.27
N SER A 489 29.47 12.67 22.41
CA SER A 489 30.53 13.05 23.37
C SER A 489 31.01 11.92 24.27
N TYR A 490 30.16 10.93 24.59
CA TYR A 490 30.50 9.83 25.52
C TYR A 490 31.19 8.64 24.84
N PHE A 491 31.13 8.54 23.51
CA PHE A 491 31.79 7.47 22.76
C PHE A 491 33.31 7.41 22.97
N HIS A 492 33.96 8.56 23.19
CA HIS A 492 35.40 8.61 23.47
C HIS A 492 35.79 8.01 24.84
N CYS A 493 34.88 8.04 25.83
CA CYS A 493 35.18 7.58 27.17
C CYS A 493 35.13 6.04 27.29
N CYS A 494 34.12 5.40 26.69
CA CYS A 494 33.98 3.93 26.74
C CYS A 494 35.08 3.18 25.98
N PHE A 495 35.62 3.77 24.90
CA PHE A 495 36.76 3.20 24.15
C PHE A 495 38.04 3.06 24.99
N SER A 496 38.20 3.88 26.03
CA SER A 496 39.41 3.91 26.84
C SER A 496 39.41 2.84 27.94
N SER A 497 38.23 2.37 28.37
CA SER A 497 38.11 1.48 29.54
C SER A 497 38.11 -0.01 29.22
N ASN A 498 37.82 -0.42 27.97
CA ASN A 498 37.61 -1.84 27.63
C ASN A 498 38.56 -2.44 26.59
N ARG A 499 39.72 -1.83 26.32
CA ARG A 499 40.85 -2.52 25.65
C ARG A 499 41.43 -3.71 26.46
N SER A 500 40.80 -4.08 27.57
CA SER A 500 41.29 -5.05 28.56
C SER A 500 40.45 -6.33 28.68
N ALA A 501 39.45 -6.58 27.81
CA ALA A 501 38.87 -7.92 27.67
C ALA A 501 39.70 -8.68 26.63
N ARG A 502 40.68 -9.46 27.12
CA ARG A 502 41.55 -10.31 26.29
C ARG A 502 40.70 -11.23 25.40
N ASP A 503 40.84 -11.08 24.09
CA ASP A 503 40.30 -12.01 23.11
C ASP A 503 40.81 -13.42 23.41
N HIS A 504 39.90 -14.35 23.71
CA HIS A 504 40.19 -15.75 23.45
C HIS A 504 40.41 -15.88 21.94
N ALA A 505 41.45 -16.62 21.53
CA ALA A 505 41.64 -16.91 20.11
C ALA A 505 40.38 -17.61 19.58
N LEU A 506 39.71 -16.98 18.62
CA LEU A 506 38.55 -17.55 17.93
C LEU A 506 38.93 -18.93 17.38
N THR A 507 38.17 -19.96 17.76
CA THR A 507 38.32 -21.27 17.16
C THR A 507 37.55 -21.35 15.84
N GLU A 508 37.94 -22.26 14.96
CA GLU A 508 37.19 -22.52 13.73
C GLU A 508 35.73 -22.93 14.04
N SER A 509 35.53 -23.66 15.15
CA SER A 509 34.20 -24.01 15.67
C SER A 509 33.35 -22.79 16.03
N ASP A 510 33.94 -21.75 16.62
CA ASP A 510 33.21 -20.52 16.96
C ASP A 510 32.75 -19.79 15.70
N THR A 511 33.61 -19.76 14.67
CA THR A 511 33.26 -19.13 13.39
C THR A 511 32.15 -19.87 12.65
N GLU A 512 32.17 -21.20 12.69
CA GLU A 512 31.12 -22.03 12.10
C GLU A 512 29.81 -21.89 12.86
N GLN A 513 29.85 -21.84 14.20
CA GLN A 513 28.65 -21.60 15.01
C GLN A 513 28.01 -20.24 14.69
N MET A 514 28.80 -19.17 14.51
CA MET A 514 28.28 -17.85 14.10
C MET A 514 27.64 -17.90 12.71
N ARG A 515 28.24 -18.61 11.75
CA ARG A 515 27.65 -18.79 10.41
C ARG A 515 26.34 -19.56 10.47
N GLN A 516 26.26 -20.61 11.29
CA GLN A 516 25.02 -21.37 11.50
C GLN A 516 23.92 -20.51 12.11
N LEU A 517 24.25 -19.71 13.13
CA LEU A 517 23.30 -18.77 13.74
C LEU A 517 22.81 -17.71 12.75
N SER A 518 23.69 -17.22 11.89
CA SER A 518 23.35 -16.25 10.85
C SER A 518 22.40 -16.81 9.79
N ASN A 519 22.42 -18.13 9.55
CA ASN A 519 21.56 -18.79 8.55
C ASN A 519 20.20 -19.24 9.13
N ARG A 520 19.96 -19.10 10.44
CA ARG A 520 18.65 -19.43 11.03
C ARG A 520 17.63 -18.33 10.73
N ASP A 521 16.40 -18.74 10.50
CA ASP A 521 15.30 -17.82 10.18
C ASP A 521 15.03 -16.81 11.32
N PRO A 522 14.39 -15.66 11.06
CA PRO A 522 14.10 -14.64 12.08
C PRO A 522 13.23 -15.11 13.26
N LEU A 523 12.42 -16.16 13.09
CA LEU A 523 11.52 -16.67 14.13
C LEU A 523 12.16 -17.79 14.96
N SER A 524 13.33 -18.30 14.56
CA SER A 524 14.07 -19.27 15.37
C SER A 524 14.43 -18.67 16.72
N GLU A 525 14.10 -19.37 17.81
CA GLU A 525 14.47 -18.92 19.15
C GLU A 525 16.00 -18.91 19.32
N ILE A 526 16.53 -17.82 19.88
CA ILE A 526 17.94 -17.68 20.25
C ILE A 526 18.04 -17.85 21.76
N THR A 527 18.79 -18.86 22.19
CA THR A 527 18.98 -19.13 23.62
C THR A 527 19.85 -18.06 24.29
N GLU A 528 19.72 -17.88 25.61
CA GLU A 528 20.55 -16.91 26.35
C GLU A 528 22.06 -17.22 26.24
N GLN A 529 22.43 -18.50 26.11
CA GLN A 529 23.82 -18.93 25.88
C GLN A 529 24.33 -18.45 24.51
N GLU A 530 23.50 -18.55 23.47
CA GLU A 530 23.83 -18.06 22.13
C GLU A 530 23.89 -16.52 22.10
N LYS A 531 23.00 -15.82 22.82
CA LYS A 531 23.06 -14.36 22.97
C LYS A 531 24.37 -13.91 23.64
N ASP A 532 24.72 -14.51 24.78
CA ASP A 532 25.99 -14.21 25.46
C ASP A 532 27.20 -14.53 24.58
N PHE A 533 27.14 -15.61 23.80
CA PHE A 533 28.16 -15.97 22.83
C PHE A 533 28.32 -14.93 21.70
N LEU A 534 27.22 -14.50 21.09
CA LEU A 534 27.22 -13.47 20.04
C LEU A 534 27.74 -12.14 20.58
N TRP A 535 27.26 -11.73 21.76
CA TRP A 535 27.67 -10.47 22.37
C TRP A 535 29.17 -10.48 22.74
N ARG A 536 29.69 -11.60 23.23
CA ARG A 536 31.14 -11.77 23.49
C ARG A 536 31.98 -11.58 22.23
N HIS A 537 31.51 -12.08 21.08
CA HIS A 537 32.22 -12.02 19.79
C HIS A 537 31.73 -10.87 18.87
N ARG A 538 31.06 -9.86 19.42
CA ARG A 538 30.43 -8.75 18.67
C ARG A 538 31.35 -8.02 17.68
N HIS A 539 32.64 -7.89 17.98
CA HIS A 539 33.61 -7.26 17.08
C HIS A 539 33.91 -8.13 15.85
N TYR A 540 33.95 -9.46 16.00
CA TYR A 540 34.13 -10.36 14.87
C TYR A 540 32.87 -10.48 14.01
N CYS A 541 31.68 -10.34 14.61
CA CYS A 541 30.40 -10.37 13.89
C CYS A 541 30.31 -9.34 12.75
N VAL A 542 31.09 -8.25 12.81
CA VAL A 542 31.21 -7.26 11.73
C VAL A 542 31.70 -7.90 10.42
N ASN A 543 32.47 -9.00 10.48
CA ASN A 543 32.93 -9.76 9.33
C ASN A 543 31.84 -10.67 8.71
N ILE A 544 30.69 -10.81 9.38
CA ILE A 544 29.51 -11.56 8.92
C ILE A 544 28.31 -10.59 9.00
N PRO A 545 28.22 -9.57 8.11
CA PRO A 545 27.30 -8.46 8.27
C PRO A 545 25.82 -8.87 8.40
N GLU A 546 25.44 -9.97 7.76
CA GLU A 546 24.11 -10.58 7.80
C GLU A 546 23.68 -11.07 9.19
N ILE A 547 24.60 -11.27 10.15
CA ILE A 547 24.28 -11.68 11.53
C ILE A 547 23.70 -10.53 12.37
N LEU A 548 23.68 -9.30 11.83
CA LEU A 548 23.24 -8.08 12.51
C LEU A 548 21.90 -8.23 13.27
N PRO A 549 20.84 -8.84 12.70
CA PRO A 549 19.57 -8.98 13.40
C PRO A 549 19.72 -9.83 14.68
N LYS A 550 20.48 -10.93 14.61
CA LYS A 550 20.72 -11.85 15.74
C LYS A 550 21.53 -11.18 16.85
N ILE A 551 22.56 -10.40 16.51
CA ILE A 551 23.34 -9.66 17.52
C ILE A 551 22.51 -8.54 18.17
N LEU A 552 21.60 -7.89 17.43
CA LEU A 552 20.71 -6.87 18.01
C LEU A 552 19.71 -7.45 19.02
N LEU A 553 19.27 -8.69 18.81
CA LEU A 553 18.47 -9.47 19.78
C LEU A 553 19.30 -9.97 20.98
N ALA A 554 20.63 -9.99 20.86
CA ALA A 554 21.53 -10.37 21.94
C ALA A 554 21.93 -9.20 22.85
N VAL A 555 21.69 -7.94 22.42
CA VAL A 555 21.98 -6.75 23.22
C VAL A 555 21.03 -6.66 24.42
N LYS A 556 21.56 -6.41 25.61
CA LYS A 556 20.73 -6.05 26.77
C LYS A 556 20.32 -4.58 26.66
N TRP A 557 19.14 -4.33 26.08
CA TRP A 557 18.61 -2.98 25.85
C TRP A 557 18.32 -2.20 27.14
N ASN A 558 18.24 -2.88 28.28
CA ASN A 558 18.16 -2.29 29.62
C ASN A 558 19.54 -2.02 30.26
N SER A 559 20.63 -2.06 29.49
CA SER A 559 21.98 -1.64 29.90
C SER A 559 22.51 -0.57 28.95
N ARG A 560 22.70 0.66 29.45
CA ARG A 560 23.21 1.75 28.60
C ARG A 560 24.61 1.49 28.06
N ASP A 561 25.44 0.73 28.79
CA ASP A 561 26.83 0.46 28.43
C ASP A 561 26.93 -0.51 27.24
N GLU A 562 26.03 -1.50 27.17
CA GLU A 562 25.92 -2.38 26.02
C GLU A 562 25.34 -1.65 24.81
N VAL A 563 24.26 -0.89 25.00
CA VAL A 563 23.63 -0.10 23.93
C VAL A 563 24.62 0.90 23.31
N ALA A 564 25.43 1.58 24.13
CA ALA A 564 26.45 2.50 23.65
C ALA A 564 27.51 1.80 22.78
N GLN A 565 27.96 0.60 23.17
CA GLN A 565 28.88 -0.21 22.37
C GLN A 565 28.24 -0.64 21.05
N MET A 566 26.97 -1.07 21.07
CA MET A 566 26.28 -1.47 19.84
C MET A 566 26.13 -0.29 18.87
N TYR A 567 25.87 0.92 19.38
CA TYR A 567 25.82 2.12 18.53
C TYR A 567 27.18 2.46 17.90
N CYS A 568 28.31 2.17 18.55
CA CYS A 568 29.63 2.26 17.90
C CYS A 568 29.74 1.26 16.75
N LEU A 569 29.40 -0.01 17.01
CA LEU A 569 29.46 -1.07 16.01
C LEU A 569 28.59 -0.74 14.79
N LEU A 570 27.36 -0.25 14.99
CA LEU A 570 26.43 0.14 13.92
C LEU A 570 26.97 1.25 13.01
N LYS A 571 27.79 2.16 13.53
CA LYS A 571 28.41 3.23 12.72
C LYS A 571 29.40 2.66 11.71
N GLU A 572 30.14 1.63 12.12
CA GLU A 572 31.16 0.95 11.31
C GLU A 572 30.62 -0.29 10.58
N TRP A 573 29.38 -0.71 10.87
CA TRP A 573 28.80 -1.93 10.32
C TRP A 573 28.67 -1.87 8.79
N PRO A 574 29.16 -2.89 8.06
CA PRO A 574 29.02 -2.97 6.61
C PRO A 574 27.55 -2.97 6.18
N SER A 575 27.24 -2.36 5.03
CA SER A 575 25.87 -2.39 4.53
C SER A 575 25.44 -3.82 4.16
N ILE A 576 24.18 -4.14 4.44
CA ILE A 576 23.57 -5.45 4.14
C ILE A 576 22.58 -5.34 2.96
N ARG A 577 22.10 -6.50 2.45
CA ARG A 577 21.13 -6.53 1.36
C ARG A 577 19.79 -5.93 1.80
N PRO A 578 19.02 -5.30 0.88
CA PRO A 578 17.73 -4.70 1.22
C PRO A 578 16.74 -5.66 1.88
N GLU A 579 16.66 -6.91 1.41
CA GLU A 579 15.78 -7.95 1.96
C GLU A 579 16.09 -8.23 3.45
N GLN A 580 17.37 -8.23 3.83
CA GLN A 580 17.81 -8.40 5.21
C GLN A 580 17.63 -7.11 6.02
N ALA A 581 17.89 -5.94 5.42
CA ALA A 581 17.69 -4.65 6.07
C ALA A 581 16.21 -4.38 6.40
N MET A 582 15.28 -4.93 5.63
CA MET A 582 13.84 -4.81 5.90
C MET A 582 13.42 -5.49 7.21
N GLU A 583 14.10 -6.55 7.64
CA GLU A 583 13.88 -7.19 8.96
C GLU A 583 14.05 -6.15 10.08
N LEU A 584 15.09 -5.32 9.98
CA LEU A 584 15.42 -4.26 10.95
C LEU A 584 14.41 -3.10 11.01
N LEU A 585 13.36 -3.13 10.18
CA LEU A 585 12.25 -2.18 10.20
C LEU A 585 10.97 -2.79 10.82
N ASP A 586 10.98 -4.04 11.23
CA ASP A 586 9.83 -4.68 11.89
C ASP A 586 9.65 -4.21 13.35
N CYS A 587 8.65 -4.76 14.05
CA CYS A 587 8.33 -4.36 15.43
C CYS A 587 9.38 -4.77 16.49
N ASN A 588 10.30 -5.68 16.18
CA ASN A 588 11.35 -6.16 17.09
C ASN A 588 12.51 -5.15 17.19
N TYR A 589 12.73 -4.34 16.15
CA TYR A 589 13.82 -3.37 16.08
C TYR A 589 13.29 -1.92 16.12
N PRO A 590 12.85 -1.41 17.29
CA PRO A 590 12.29 -0.06 17.40
C PRO A 590 13.37 1.03 17.48
N ASP A 591 14.65 0.66 17.62
CA ASP A 591 15.74 1.58 17.89
C ASP A 591 16.02 2.52 16.70
N PRO A 592 16.09 3.86 16.90
CA PRO A 592 16.28 4.80 15.80
C PRO A 592 17.61 4.64 15.05
N MET A 593 18.70 4.22 15.70
CA MET A 593 20.00 4.03 15.04
C MET A 593 19.99 2.78 14.17
N VAL A 594 19.36 1.71 14.65
CA VAL A 594 19.12 0.48 13.87
C VAL A 594 18.26 0.78 12.64
N ARG A 595 17.13 1.47 12.82
CA ARG A 595 16.23 1.84 11.71
C ARG A 595 16.89 2.79 10.72
N HIS A 596 17.71 3.72 11.20
CA HIS A 596 18.49 4.60 10.33
C HIS A 596 19.50 3.80 9.49
N PHE A 597 20.20 2.83 10.09
CA PHE A 597 21.09 1.91 9.37
C PHE A 597 20.32 1.15 8.28
N ALA A 598 19.14 0.63 8.61
CA ALA A 598 18.29 -0.10 7.66
C ALA A 598 17.91 0.77 6.45
N VAL A 599 17.41 2.00 6.70
CA VAL A 599 17.05 2.94 5.63
C VAL A 599 18.25 3.33 4.77
N ARG A 600 19.45 3.47 5.37
CA ARG A 600 20.69 3.71 4.61
C ARG A 600 21.02 2.56 3.65
N CYS A 601 20.76 1.31 4.05
CA CYS A 601 20.92 0.16 3.17
C CYS A 601 19.89 0.17 2.03
N LEU A 602 18.63 0.54 2.33
CA LEU A 602 17.60 0.68 1.30
C LEU A 602 17.94 1.79 0.29
N ASP A 603 18.34 2.97 0.75
CA ASP A 603 18.67 4.10 -0.12
C ASP A 603 19.84 3.79 -1.07
N LYS A 604 20.79 2.95 -0.63
CA LYS A 604 21.95 2.56 -1.43
C LYS A 604 21.69 1.41 -2.40
N TYR A 605 20.91 0.39 -2.03
CA TYR A 605 20.82 -0.86 -2.80
C TYR A 605 19.41 -1.24 -3.26
N LEU A 606 18.35 -0.65 -2.71
CA LEU A 606 16.98 -0.97 -3.10
C LEU A 606 16.63 -0.27 -4.42
N THR A 607 16.51 -1.05 -5.48
CA THR A 607 16.08 -0.56 -6.79
C THR A 607 14.60 -0.17 -6.75
N ASP A 608 14.18 0.71 -7.66
CA ASP A 608 12.77 1.12 -7.78
C ASP A 608 11.84 -0.07 -8.11
N ASP A 609 12.37 -1.10 -8.78
CA ASP A 609 11.67 -2.36 -9.05
C ASP A 609 11.37 -3.13 -7.74
N LYS A 610 12.41 -3.38 -6.92
CA LYS A 610 12.26 -4.05 -5.62
C LYS A 610 11.46 -3.21 -4.62
N LEU A 611 11.64 -1.89 -4.64
CA LEU A 611 10.81 -0.98 -3.83
C LEU A 611 9.33 -1.09 -4.21
N SER A 612 9.00 -1.08 -5.50
CA SER A 612 7.62 -1.31 -5.96
C SER A 612 7.10 -2.68 -5.51
N GLN A 613 7.96 -3.71 -5.53
CA GLN A 613 7.62 -5.07 -5.11
C GLN A 613 7.37 -5.19 -3.60
N TYR A 614 8.07 -4.45 -2.74
CA TYR A 614 7.95 -4.52 -1.27
C TYR A 614 7.24 -3.30 -0.65
N LEU A 615 6.60 -2.46 -1.47
CA LEU A 615 6.04 -1.18 -1.03
C LEU A 615 4.96 -1.36 0.05
N ILE A 616 4.15 -2.43 -0.03
CA ILE A 616 3.13 -2.74 0.97
C ILE A 616 3.77 -2.89 2.34
N GLN A 617 4.81 -3.73 2.46
CA GLN A 617 5.53 -3.97 3.71
C GLN A 617 6.15 -2.67 4.25
N LEU A 618 6.79 -1.89 3.38
CA LEU A 618 7.44 -0.63 3.76
C LEU A 618 6.45 0.43 4.25
N VAL A 619 5.23 0.49 3.67
CA VAL A 619 4.15 1.34 4.18
C VAL A 619 3.61 0.80 5.51
N GLN A 620 3.49 -0.52 5.69
CA GLN A 620 3.04 -1.10 6.95
C GLN A 620 3.99 -0.83 8.12
N VAL A 621 5.31 -0.91 7.91
CA VAL A 621 6.29 -0.71 8.98
C VAL A 621 6.41 0.76 9.44
N LEU A 622 5.87 1.72 8.68
CA LEU A 622 5.71 3.11 9.16
C LEU A 622 4.82 3.20 10.41
N LYS A 623 3.98 2.19 10.68
CA LYS A 623 3.16 2.11 11.89
C LYS A 623 3.98 1.85 13.15
N TYR A 624 5.18 1.28 13.00
CA TYR A 624 6.10 0.99 14.10
C TYR A 624 7.07 2.13 14.39
N GLU A 625 7.15 3.13 13.51
CA GLU A 625 7.95 4.33 13.73
C GLU A 625 7.42 5.12 14.94
N GLN A 626 8.31 5.46 15.87
CA GLN A 626 7.91 6.14 17.11
C GLN A 626 7.34 7.54 16.89
N TYR A 627 7.85 8.24 15.87
CA TYR A 627 7.56 9.64 15.57
C TYR A 627 7.14 9.82 14.11
N LEU A 628 6.41 10.90 13.84
CA LEU A 628 5.93 11.25 12.49
C LEU A 628 7.09 11.48 11.55
N GLU A 629 8.08 12.26 11.98
CA GLU A 629 9.30 12.50 11.22
C GLU A 629 10.36 11.44 11.53
N ASN A 630 10.74 10.67 10.51
CA ASN A 630 11.77 9.64 10.61
C ASN A 630 12.41 9.38 9.23
N PRO A 631 13.58 8.71 9.17
CA PRO A 631 14.29 8.46 7.91
C PRO A 631 13.47 7.66 6.89
N LEU A 632 12.67 6.68 7.33
CA LEU A 632 11.88 5.83 6.43
C LEU A 632 10.76 6.63 5.74
N ALA A 633 10.03 7.45 6.49
CA ALA A 633 9.00 8.33 5.93
C ALA A 633 9.57 9.31 4.90
N ARG A 634 10.74 9.91 5.19
CA ARG A 634 11.47 10.79 4.27
C ARG A 634 11.91 10.05 3.00
N PHE A 635 12.46 8.84 3.14
CA PHE A 635 12.89 7.99 2.02
C PHE A 635 11.72 7.62 1.10
N LEU A 636 10.62 7.10 1.66
CA LEU A 636 9.46 6.67 0.88
C LEU A 636 8.80 7.85 0.18
N LEU A 637 8.65 9.00 0.85
CA LEU A 637 8.11 10.21 0.23
C LEU A 637 8.98 10.70 -0.93
N LYS A 638 10.31 10.73 -0.75
CA LYS A 638 11.25 11.10 -1.81
C LYS A 638 11.07 10.19 -3.02
N LYS A 639 11.08 8.86 -2.82
CA LYS A 639 10.91 7.87 -3.89
C LYS A 639 9.57 7.98 -4.60
N ALA A 640 8.48 8.20 -3.85
CA ALA A 640 7.15 8.43 -4.40
C ALA A 640 7.05 9.71 -5.25
N LEU A 641 7.80 10.76 -4.88
CA LEU A 641 7.84 12.03 -5.61
C LEU A 641 8.84 12.04 -6.76
N THR A 642 9.75 11.07 -6.86
CA THR A 642 10.70 10.94 -7.98
C THR A 642 10.32 9.87 -9.00
N ASN A 643 9.32 9.04 -8.69
CA ASN A 643 8.82 7.97 -9.55
C ASN A 643 7.30 7.87 -9.43
N GLN A 644 6.54 8.31 -10.44
CA GLN A 644 5.08 8.39 -10.37
C GLN A 644 4.41 7.01 -10.23
N ARG A 645 5.03 5.93 -10.73
CA ARG A 645 4.52 4.56 -10.53
C ARG A 645 4.58 4.16 -9.05
N ILE A 646 5.67 4.47 -8.36
CA ILE A 646 5.79 4.27 -6.91
C ILE A 646 4.81 5.20 -6.18
N GLY A 647 4.74 6.48 -6.58
CA GLY A 647 3.83 7.46 -6.00
C GLY A 647 2.36 7.06 -6.07
N HIS A 648 1.93 6.48 -7.19
CA HIS A 648 0.58 5.96 -7.38
C HIS A 648 0.19 4.92 -6.34
N PHE A 649 1.02 3.88 -6.17
CA PHE A 649 0.72 2.83 -5.18
C PHE A 649 0.98 3.30 -3.75
N PHE A 650 1.95 4.19 -3.51
CA PHE A 650 2.16 4.84 -2.22
C PHE A 650 0.90 5.59 -1.77
N PHE A 651 0.29 6.37 -2.68
CA PHE A 651 -0.99 7.04 -2.44
C PHE A 651 -2.08 6.04 -2.07
N TRP A 652 -2.31 5.02 -2.91
CA TRP A 652 -3.42 4.08 -2.69
C TRP A 652 -3.24 3.23 -1.43
N HIS A 653 -2.03 2.80 -1.09
CA HIS A 653 -1.76 2.05 0.14
C HIS A 653 -2.03 2.90 1.39
N LEU A 654 -1.59 4.16 1.43
CA LEU A 654 -1.90 5.07 2.53
C LEU A 654 -3.40 5.40 2.58
N LYS A 655 -4.00 5.73 1.43
CA LYS A 655 -5.42 6.11 1.30
C LYS A 655 -6.34 4.98 1.77
N SER A 656 -6.01 3.73 1.43
CA SER A 656 -6.81 2.56 1.82
C SER A 656 -6.97 2.41 3.33
N GLU A 657 -6.03 2.92 4.11
CA GLU A 657 -6.03 2.81 5.58
C GLU A 657 -6.49 4.09 6.30
N MET A 658 -6.94 5.12 5.58
CA MET A 658 -7.43 6.36 6.21
C MET A 658 -8.68 6.17 7.10
N HIS A 659 -9.43 5.08 6.88
CA HIS A 659 -10.53 4.68 7.76
C HIS A 659 -10.06 4.26 9.17
N ASN A 660 -8.84 3.72 9.26
CA ASN A 660 -8.26 3.22 10.50
C ASN A 660 -7.68 4.36 11.35
N LYS A 661 -8.32 4.62 12.50
CA LYS A 661 -7.97 5.71 13.41
C LYS A 661 -6.57 5.60 14.03
N THR A 662 -5.98 4.41 14.06
CA THR A 662 -4.62 4.23 14.60
C THR A 662 -3.57 4.90 13.72
N VAL A 663 -3.85 5.09 12.43
CA VAL A 663 -2.89 5.62 11.44
C VAL A 663 -3.38 6.85 10.69
N SER A 664 -4.67 7.18 10.76
CA SER A 664 -5.31 8.23 9.95
C SER A 664 -4.60 9.59 10.03
N GLN A 665 -4.06 9.97 11.19
CA GLN A 665 -3.30 11.22 11.32
C GLN A 665 -1.95 11.13 10.60
N ARG A 666 -1.15 10.09 10.88
CA ARG A 666 0.17 9.89 10.26
C ARG A 666 0.07 9.78 8.74
N PHE A 667 -0.84 8.94 8.25
CA PHE A 667 -1.02 8.72 6.82
C PHE A 667 -1.66 9.93 6.14
N GLY A 668 -2.58 10.63 6.80
CA GLY A 668 -3.16 11.87 6.30
C GLY A 668 -2.11 12.98 6.11
N LEU A 669 -1.19 13.14 7.06
CA LEU A 669 -0.09 14.11 6.97
C LEU A 669 0.92 13.75 5.86
N LEU A 670 1.24 12.46 5.69
CA LEU A 670 2.10 12.00 4.59
C LEU A 670 1.42 12.19 3.22
N LEU A 671 0.12 11.90 3.13
CA LEU A 671 -0.65 12.14 1.92
C LEU A 671 -0.76 13.63 1.60
N GLU A 672 -0.89 14.51 2.61
CA GLU A 672 -0.85 15.96 2.39
C GLU A 672 0.46 16.37 1.72
N ALA A 673 1.61 15.93 2.27
CA ALA A 673 2.91 16.23 1.71
C ALA A 673 3.08 15.70 0.28
N TYR A 674 2.66 14.45 0.03
CA TYR A 674 2.70 13.85 -1.30
C TYR A 674 1.81 14.61 -2.29
N CYS A 675 0.55 14.86 -1.96
CA CYS A 675 -0.41 15.53 -2.85
C CYS A 675 0.02 16.97 -3.19
N ARG A 676 0.66 17.68 -2.25
CA ARG A 676 1.24 19.02 -2.50
C ARG A 676 2.35 19.01 -3.55
N ALA A 677 3.09 17.90 -3.68
CA ALA A 677 4.32 17.85 -4.46
C ALA A 677 4.27 16.89 -5.66
N CYS A 678 3.21 16.07 -5.81
CA CYS A 678 3.07 15.11 -6.91
C CYS A 678 2.74 15.75 -8.28
N GLY A 679 2.54 17.06 -8.32
CA GLY A 679 2.28 17.80 -9.55
C GLY A 679 0.88 17.59 -10.10
N MET A 680 0.72 17.61 -11.42
CA MET A 680 -0.57 17.36 -12.08
C MET A 680 -1.16 15.97 -11.80
N TYR A 681 -0.36 15.03 -11.29
CA TYR A 681 -0.86 13.70 -10.94
C TYR A 681 -1.96 13.73 -9.87
N LEU A 682 -2.01 14.77 -9.03
CA LEU A 682 -3.11 14.99 -8.07
C LEU A 682 -4.48 15.01 -8.77
N LYS A 683 -4.57 15.60 -9.97
CA LYS A 683 -5.82 15.63 -10.74
C LYS A 683 -6.23 14.25 -11.23
N HIS A 684 -5.26 13.44 -11.68
CA HIS A 684 -5.51 12.06 -12.08
C HIS A 684 -5.97 11.21 -10.88
N LEU A 685 -5.32 11.34 -9.73
CA LEU A 685 -5.71 10.67 -8.49
C LEU A 685 -7.10 11.12 -8.03
N SER A 686 -7.41 12.41 -8.12
CA SER A 686 -8.74 12.94 -7.76
C SER A 686 -9.84 12.33 -8.64
N ARG A 687 -9.62 12.22 -9.96
CA ARG A 687 -10.57 11.55 -10.86
C ARG A 687 -10.75 10.06 -10.54
N GLN A 688 -9.67 9.36 -10.19
CA GLN A 688 -9.76 7.98 -9.73
C GLN A 688 -10.58 7.88 -8.42
N VAL A 689 -10.30 8.74 -7.43
CA VAL A 689 -11.03 8.77 -6.15
C VAL A 689 -12.53 9.04 -6.38
N GLU A 690 -12.86 9.99 -7.25
CA GLU A 690 -14.25 10.28 -7.63
C GLU A 690 -14.96 9.07 -8.23
N ALA A 691 -14.32 8.39 -9.19
CA ALA A 691 -14.83 7.18 -9.80
C ALA A 691 -15.11 6.10 -8.73
N MET A 692 -14.17 5.91 -7.80
CA MET A 692 -14.32 4.90 -6.74
C MET A 692 -15.46 5.25 -5.78
N GLU A 693 -15.63 6.51 -5.40
CA GLU A 693 -16.75 6.96 -4.55
C GLU A 693 -18.11 6.71 -5.21
N LYS A 694 -18.24 6.95 -6.53
CA LYS A 694 -19.46 6.62 -7.28
C LYS A 694 -19.75 5.11 -7.24
N LEU A 695 -18.74 4.26 -7.40
CA LEU A 695 -18.90 2.79 -7.32
C LEU A 695 -19.22 2.32 -5.89
N ILE A 696 -18.64 2.92 -4.85
CA ILE A 696 -18.96 2.64 -3.45
C ILE A 696 -20.44 2.95 -3.19
N ASN A 697 -20.89 4.17 -3.52
CA ASN A 697 -22.28 4.58 -3.31
C ASN A 697 -23.26 3.65 -4.05
N LEU A 698 -22.98 3.36 -5.31
CA LEU A 698 -23.81 2.48 -6.14
C LEU A 698 -23.94 1.07 -5.54
N THR A 699 -22.83 0.50 -5.06
CA THR A 699 -22.84 -0.83 -4.44
C THR A 699 -23.47 -0.84 -3.05
N ASP A 700 -23.37 0.24 -2.29
CA ASP A 700 -24.04 0.37 -1.00
C ASP A 700 -25.57 0.40 -1.17
N ILE A 701 -26.09 1.15 -2.16
CA ILE A 701 -27.53 1.13 -2.50
C ILE A 701 -27.96 -0.28 -2.91
N LEU A 702 -27.15 -0.96 -3.73
CA LEU A 702 -27.43 -2.34 -4.14
C LEU A 702 -27.46 -3.31 -2.95
N LYS A 703 -26.61 -3.11 -1.93
CA LYS A 703 -26.51 -3.98 -0.75
C LYS A 703 -27.51 -3.66 0.36
N GLN A 704 -28.04 -2.44 0.39
CA GLN A 704 -28.96 -1.98 1.42
C GLN A 704 -30.40 -1.92 0.90
N GLU A 705 -30.68 -0.97 0.00
CA GLU A 705 -32.04 -0.69 -0.48
C GLU A 705 -32.55 -1.73 -1.48
N LYS A 706 -31.68 -2.20 -2.38
CA LYS A 706 -32.03 -3.19 -3.43
C LYS A 706 -31.64 -4.62 -3.05
N LYS A 707 -31.45 -4.89 -1.75
CA LYS A 707 -31.06 -6.20 -1.23
C LYS A 707 -32.07 -7.30 -1.61
N ASP A 708 -33.36 -7.08 -1.38
CA ASP A 708 -34.36 -8.15 -1.54
C ASP A 708 -34.92 -8.25 -2.96
N GLU A 709 -34.48 -7.35 -3.85
CA GLU A 709 -34.89 -7.31 -5.25
C GLU A 709 -34.25 -8.41 -6.09
N THR A 710 -34.93 -8.82 -7.17
CA THR A 710 -34.36 -9.80 -8.11
C THR A 710 -33.16 -9.23 -8.87
N GLN A 711 -32.24 -10.09 -9.32
CA GLN A 711 -31.06 -9.65 -10.08
C GLN A 711 -31.43 -8.87 -11.36
N LYS A 712 -32.58 -9.19 -11.98
CA LYS A 712 -33.09 -8.44 -13.14
C LYS A 712 -33.43 -6.98 -12.80
N VAL A 713 -34.06 -6.73 -11.65
CA VAL A 713 -34.39 -5.38 -11.18
C VAL A 713 -33.12 -4.63 -10.79
N GLN A 714 -32.19 -5.29 -10.10
CA GLN A 714 -30.90 -4.71 -9.73
C GLN A 714 -30.06 -4.32 -10.96
N MET A 715 -30.03 -5.17 -11.99
CA MET A 715 -29.34 -4.89 -13.25
C MET A 715 -29.94 -3.70 -13.99
N ARG A 716 -31.28 -3.57 -14.00
CA ARG A 716 -31.95 -2.40 -14.58
C ARG A 716 -31.54 -1.12 -13.85
N PHE A 717 -31.56 -1.15 -12.52
CA PHE A 717 -31.10 -0.03 -11.69
C PHE A 717 -29.63 0.32 -11.98
N LEU A 718 -28.74 -0.67 -12.05
CA LEU A 718 -27.32 -0.46 -12.37
C LEU A 718 -27.17 0.31 -13.70
N VAL A 719 -27.80 -0.17 -14.76
CA VAL A 719 -27.72 0.45 -16.10
C VAL A 719 -28.32 1.86 -16.09
N ASP A 720 -29.47 2.04 -15.45
CA ASP A 720 -30.14 3.34 -15.36
C ASP A 720 -29.32 4.38 -14.57
N GLN A 721 -28.62 3.96 -13.51
CA GLN A 721 -27.70 4.83 -12.76
C GLN A 721 -26.44 5.16 -13.57
N MET A 722 -25.80 4.15 -14.16
CA MET A 722 -24.54 4.36 -14.89
C MET A 722 -24.73 5.17 -16.18
N LYS A 723 -25.94 5.22 -16.75
CA LYS A 723 -26.28 6.09 -17.90
C LYS A 723 -26.40 7.57 -17.54
N ARG A 724 -26.48 7.93 -16.26
CA ARG A 724 -26.61 9.33 -15.84
C ARG A 724 -25.34 10.11 -16.18
N PRO A 725 -25.44 11.40 -16.56
CA PRO A 725 -24.29 12.21 -16.91
C PRO A 725 -23.22 12.25 -15.82
N ASP A 726 -23.62 12.31 -14.54
CA ASP A 726 -22.68 12.36 -13.41
C ASP A 726 -21.88 11.07 -13.20
N TYR A 727 -22.46 9.92 -13.56
CA TYR A 727 -21.72 8.65 -13.56
C TYR A 727 -20.86 8.48 -14.81
N MET A 728 -21.35 8.88 -15.98
CA MET A 728 -20.61 8.77 -17.24
C MET A 728 -19.33 9.62 -17.21
N ASP A 729 -19.42 10.86 -16.70
CA ASP A 729 -18.25 11.75 -16.62
C ASP A 729 -17.22 11.25 -15.59
N ALA A 730 -17.68 10.74 -14.45
CA ALA A 730 -16.81 10.25 -13.38
C ALA A 730 -16.17 8.90 -13.71
N LEU A 731 -16.89 7.99 -14.40
CA LEU A 731 -16.44 6.62 -14.67
C LEU A 731 -15.77 6.45 -16.04
N GLN A 732 -15.48 7.51 -16.78
CA GLN A 732 -14.82 7.41 -18.10
C GLN A 732 -13.59 8.31 -18.20
N ASN A 733 -12.71 7.98 -19.13
CA ASN A 733 -11.52 8.74 -19.51
C ASN A 733 -10.55 9.01 -18.36
N TYR A 734 -10.31 8.03 -17.49
CA TYR A 734 -9.38 8.12 -16.35
C TYR A 734 -8.39 6.94 -16.37
N THR A 735 -7.34 6.98 -15.54
CA THR A 735 -6.35 5.90 -15.48
C THR A 735 -6.76 4.83 -14.47
N SER A 736 -6.50 3.56 -14.77
CA SER A 736 -6.84 2.45 -13.88
C SER A 736 -6.01 2.50 -12.59
N PRO A 737 -6.65 2.39 -11.40
CA PRO A 737 -5.91 2.28 -10.14
C PRO A 737 -5.08 0.99 -10.03
N LEU A 738 -5.43 -0.09 -10.75
CA LEU A 738 -4.64 -1.32 -10.77
C LEU A 738 -3.33 -1.17 -11.54
N ASN A 739 -3.33 -0.40 -12.62
CA ASN A 739 -2.14 -0.07 -13.39
C ASN A 739 -2.32 1.29 -14.08
N PRO A 740 -1.60 2.35 -13.64
CA PRO A 740 -1.80 3.70 -14.18
C PRO A 740 -1.35 3.84 -15.64
N ALA A 741 -0.61 2.87 -16.21
CA ALA A 741 -0.30 2.83 -17.65
C ALA A 741 -1.52 2.43 -18.52
N HIS A 742 -2.60 1.92 -17.91
CA HIS A 742 -3.82 1.55 -18.61
C HIS A 742 -4.86 2.67 -18.47
N GLN A 743 -5.22 3.29 -19.59
CA GLN A 743 -6.33 4.24 -19.66
C GLN A 743 -7.67 3.49 -19.75
N LEU A 744 -8.68 4.01 -19.05
CA LEU A 744 -10.06 3.55 -19.08
C LEU A 744 -10.87 4.59 -19.85
N GLY A 745 -11.22 4.28 -21.09
CA GLY A 745 -11.97 5.15 -22.00
C GLY A 745 -13.46 5.11 -21.75
N ASN A 746 -14.25 4.90 -22.81
CA ASN A 746 -15.71 4.79 -22.72
C ASN A 746 -16.12 3.50 -22.03
N LEU A 747 -17.20 3.56 -21.25
CA LEU A 747 -17.71 2.41 -20.51
C LEU A 747 -18.65 1.60 -21.40
N ARG A 748 -18.39 0.30 -21.54
CA ARG A 748 -19.21 -0.63 -22.34
C ARG A 748 -20.33 -1.20 -21.48
N LEU A 749 -21.42 -0.44 -21.35
CA LEU A 749 -22.54 -0.76 -20.45
C LEU A 749 -23.16 -2.14 -20.71
N ASP A 750 -23.19 -2.59 -21.96
CA ASP A 750 -23.79 -3.89 -22.33
C ASP A 750 -23.00 -5.08 -21.76
N GLU A 751 -21.71 -4.90 -21.46
CA GLU A 751 -20.84 -5.91 -20.86
C GLU A 751 -20.75 -5.78 -19.32
N CYS A 752 -21.22 -4.66 -18.77
CA CYS A 752 -21.19 -4.39 -17.34
C CYS A 752 -22.31 -5.13 -16.61
N ARG A 753 -21.98 -5.77 -15.48
CA ARG A 753 -22.95 -6.61 -14.76
C ARG A 753 -22.67 -6.79 -13.29
N ILE A 754 -23.71 -7.07 -12.53
CA ILE A 754 -23.62 -7.54 -11.13
C ILE A 754 -23.35 -9.04 -11.15
N MET A 755 -22.26 -9.48 -10.53
CA MET A 755 -21.94 -10.90 -10.40
C MET A 755 -22.84 -11.57 -9.36
N SER A 756 -23.09 -12.88 -9.51
CA SER A 756 -24.01 -13.66 -8.69
C SER A 756 -23.54 -13.96 -7.26
N SER A 757 -22.37 -13.45 -6.85
CA SER A 757 -21.85 -13.64 -5.48
C SER A 757 -22.69 -12.86 -4.46
N ALA A 758 -22.74 -13.36 -3.22
CA ALA A 758 -23.50 -12.74 -2.12
C ALA A 758 -23.11 -11.27 -1.86
N LYS A 759 -21.85 -10.92 -2.12
CA LYS A 759 -21.30 -9.56 -1.96
C LYS A 759 -21.58 -8.63 -3.14
N ARG A 760 -22.23 -9.13 -4.20
CA ARG A 760 -22.63 -8.39 -5.41
C ARG A 760 -21.50 -7.56 -6.05
N PRO A 761 -20.34 -8.18 -6.37
CA PRO A 761 -19.28 -7.47 -7.07
C PRO A 761 -19.77 -6.98 -8.45
N LEU A 762 -19.27 -5.82 -8.86
CA LEU A 762 -19.54 -5.26 -10.19
C LEU A 762 -18.44 -5.70 -11.15
N TRP A 763 -18.83 -6.31 -12.26
CA TRP A 763 -17.98 -6.52 -13.43
C TRP A 763 -18.11 -5.28 -14.31
N LEU A 764 -17.00 -4.56 -14.49
CA LEU A 764 -16.95 -3.32 -15.24
C LEU A 764 -16.03 -3.50 -16.46
N ASN A 765 -16.42 -2.90 -17.59
CA ASN A 765 -15.72 -3.04 -18.86
C ASN A 765 -15.59 -1.67 -19.53
N TRP A 766 -14.36 -1.31 -19.88
CA TRP A 766 -14.03 -0.06 -20.57
C TRP A 766 -13.34 -0.34 -21.90
N GLU A 767 -13.55 0.53 -22.87
CA GLU A 767 -12.70 0.60 -24.07
C GLU A 767 -11.31 1.11 -23.70
N ASN A 768 -10.29 0.56 -24.35
CA ASN A 768 -8.93 1.10 -24.29
C ASN A 768 -8.79 2.19 -25.37
N PRO A 769 -8.61 3.47 -24.98
CA PRO A 769 -8.58 4.59 -25.91
C PRO A 769 -7.25 4.71 -26.68
N ASP A 770 -6.24 3.88 -26.40
CA ASP A 770 -4.96 3.91 -27.12
C ASP A 770 -5.15 3.64 -28.61
N ILE A 771 -4.44 4.41 -29.44
CA ILE A 771 -4.53 4.33 -30.91
C ILE A 771 -4.17 2.91 -31.42
N MET A 772 -3.37 2.16 -30.66
CA MET A 772 -2.90 0.80 -30.96
C MET A 772 -3.51 -0.24 -30.02
N SER A 773 -4.69 0.00 -29.44
CA SER A 773 -5.35 -0.89 -28.49
C SER A 773 -5.57 -2.31 -29.02
N GLU A 774 -5.73 -2.48 -30.33
CA GLU A 774 -5.91 -3.80 -30.97
C GLU A 774 -4.69 -4.72 -30.83
N LEU A 775 -3.51 -4.16 -30.55
CA LEU A 775 -2.25 -4.92 -30.43
C LEU A 775 -1.98 -5.41 -28.99
N LEU A 776 -2.77 -4.98 -28.01
CA LEU A 776 -2.63 -5.38 -26.60
C LEU A 776 -3.95 -5.88 -26.02
N PHE A 777 -4.94 -5.00 -25.88
CA PHE A 777 -6.32 -5.32 -25.54
C PHE A 777 -7.23 -4.13 -25.89
N GLN A 778 -8.36 -4.41 -26.54
CA GLN A 778 -9.38 -3.40 -26.87
C GLN A 778 -10.30 -3.07 -25.68
N ASN A 779 -10.44 -4.00 -24.74
CA ASN A 779 -11.30 -3.83 -23.56
C ASN A 779 -10.48 -4.04 -22.29
N ASN A 780 -10.72 -3.24 -21.27
CA ASN A 780 -10.16 -3.39 -19.93
C ASN A 780 -11.29 -3.79 -18.98
N GLU A 781 -11.13 -4.93 -18.31
CA GLU A 781 -12.16 -5.54 -17.47
C GLU A 781 -11.67 -5.60 -16.02
N ILE A 782 -12.45 -5.03 -15.10
CA ILE A 782 -12.10 -4.96 -13.68
C ILE A 782 -13.32 -5.34 -12.85
N ILE A 783 -13.09 -6.13 -11.82
CA ILE A 783 -14.09 -6.42 -10.80
C ILE A 783 -13.94 -5.40 -9.67
N PHE A 784 -14.97 -4.61 -9.42
CA PHE A 784 -15.10 -3.78 -8.22
C PHE A 784 -15.85 -4.57 -7.14
N LYS A 785 -15.25 -4.71 -5.96
CA LYS A 785 -15.79 -5.53 -4.87
C LYS A 785 -15.89 -4.69 -3.60
N ASN A 786 -17.11 -4.56 -3.07
CA ASN A 786 -17.41 -3.87 -1.81
C ASN A 786 -17.99 -4.86 -0.80
N GLY A 787 -17.24 -5.14 0.27
CA GLY A 787 -17.68 -5.90 1.44
C GLY A 787 -16.74 -7.02 1.90
N ASP A 788 -15.56 -7.17 1.28
CA ASP A 788 -14.52 -8.14 1.68
C ASP A 788 -13.16 -7.43 1.79
N ASP A 789 -12.33 -7.83 2.77
CA ASP A 789 -10.99 -7.27 2.97
C ASP A 789 -9.98 -7.86 1.97
N LEU A 790 -9.65 -7.10 0.94
CA LEU A 790 -8.73 -7.52 -0.12
C LEU A 790 -7.25 -7.47 0.25
N ARG A 791 -6.88 -6.97 1.45
CA ARG A 791 -5.46 -6.89 1.85
C ARG A 791 -4.81 -8.27 1.96
N GLN A 792 -5.59 -9.29 2.32
CA GLN A 792 -5.12 -10.68 2.38
C GLN A 792 -4.82 -11.25 1.00
N ASP A 793 -5.73 -11.03 0.03
CA ASP A 793 -5.51 -11.39 -1.36
C ASP A 793 -4.30 -10.65 -1.96
N MET A 794 -4.17 -9.34 -1.69
CA MET A 794 -3.01 -8.54 -2.13
C MET A 794 -1.68 -9.15 -1.66
N LEU A 795 -1.56 -9.48 -0.38
CA LEU A 795 -0.35 -10.07 0.18
C LEU A 795 -0.09 -11.46 -0.42
N THR A 796 -1.13 -12.27 -0.59
CA THR A 796 -1.00 -13.61 -1.18
C THR A 796 -0.51 -13.55 -2.62
N LEU A 797 -1.12 -12.68 -3.44
CA LEU A 797 -0.72 -12.46 -4.84
C LEU A 797 0.69 -11.90 -4.96
N GLN A 798 1.08 -10.99 -4.04
CA GLN A 798 2.44 -10.48 -3.95
C GLN A 798 3.42 -11.63 -3.64
N ILE A 799 3.15 -12.47 -2.65
CA ILE A 799 4.04 -13.61 -2.32
C ILE A 799 4.11 -14.60 -3.49
N ILE A 800 3.00 -14.90 -4.16
CA ILE A 800 2.99 -15.74 -5.37
C ILE A 800 3.91 -15.16 -6.46
N LYS A 801 3.89 -13.83 -6.65
CA LYS A 801 4.79 -13.15 -7.58
C LYS A 801 6.26 -13.24 -7.15
N ILE A 802 6.55 -13.16 -5.86
CA ILE A 802 7.91 -13.35 -5.32
C ILE A 802 8.39 -14.78 -5.60
N MET A 803 7.55 -15.78 -5.29
CA MET A 803 7.85 -17.19 -5.55
C MET A 803 8.12 -17.44 -7.04
N GLU A 804 7.28 -16.92 -7.94
CA GLU A 804 7.50 -17.00 -9.38
C GLU A 804 8.85 -16.40 -9.79
N ASN A 805 9.19 -15.21 -9.30
CA ASN A 805 10.47 -14.59 -9.61
C ASN A 805 11.66 -15.42 -9.12
N ILE A 806 11.58 -16.04 -7.94
CA ILE A 806 12.61 -16.94 -7.41
C ILE A 806 12.78 -18.15 -8.34
N TRP A 807 11.68 -18.82 -8.71
CA TRP A 807 11.71 -19.99 -9.59
C TRP A 807 12.26 -19.67 -10.98
N GLN A 808 11.79 -18.58 -11.59
CA GLN A 808 12.26 -18.15 -12.90
C GLN A 808 13.76 -17.86 -12.87
N ASN A 809 14.27 -17.19 -11.83
CA ASN A 809 15.71 -16.92 -11.71
C ASN A 809 16.55 -18.18 -11.47
N GLN A 810 15.99 -19.22 -10.84
CA GLN A 810 16.60 -20.54 -10.68
C GLN A 810 16.46 -21.44 -11.92
N GLY A 811 15.85 -20.94 -13.00
CA GLY A 811 15.68 -21.68 -14.27
C GLY A 811 14.46 -22.60 -14.32
N LEU A 812 13.53 -22.47 -13.37
CA LEU A 812 12.27 -23.22 -13.34
C LEU A 812 11.15 -22.37 -13.93
N ASP A 813 10.64 -22.77 -15.10
CA ASP A 813 9.47 -22.13 -15.74
C ASP A 813 8.17 -22.63 -15.09
N LEU A 814 7.89 -22.15 -13.87
CA LEU A 814 6.64 -22.37 -13.13
C LEU A 814 5.77 -21.12 -13.29
N ARG A 815 4.87 -21.14 -14.28
CA ARG A 815 4.07 -19.97 -14.63
C ARG A 815 2.96 -19.74 -13.63
N MET A 816 3.12 -18.72 -12.81
CA MET A 816 2.06 -18.25 -11.92
C MET A 816 1.22 -17.19 -12.64
N LEU A 817 0.12 -16.79 -11.99
CA LEU A 817 -0.72 -15.71 -12.50
C LEU A 817 -1.16 -14.82 -11.34
N PRO A 818 -0.24 -13.98 -10.81
CA PRO A 818 -0.56 -13.02 -9.77
C PRO A 818 -1.31 -11.83 -10.38
N TYR A 819 -2.61 -12.01 -10.63
CA TYR A 819 -3.48 -10.95 -11.17
C TYR A 819 -3.51 -9.72 -10.25
N GLY A 820 -3.74 -8.54 -10.82
CA GLY A 820 -3.83 -7.29 -10.07
C GLY A 820 -4.94 -7.32 -9.02
N CYS A 821 -4.62 -6.95 -7.79
CA CYS A 821 -5.57 -6.75 -6.71
C CYS A 821 -5.15 -5.52 -5.92
N LEU A 822 -6.10 -4.62 -5.64
CA LEU A 822 -5.82 -3.38 -4.91
C LEU A 822 -6.97 -3.06 -3.96
N SER A 823 -6.66 -2.99 -2.67
CA SER A 823 -7.53 -2.42 -1.65
C SER A 823 -7.53 -0.90 -1.76
N LEU A 824 -8.72 -0.30 -1.76
CA LEU A 824 -8.92 1.14 -1.90
C LEU A 824 -9.40 1.79 -0.60
N GLY A 825 -9.84 0.99 0.37
CA GLY A 825 -10.50 1.46 1.60
C GLY A 825 -10.88 0.31 2.54
N ASP A 826 -11.82 0.58 3.45
CA ASP A 826 -12.35 -0.44 4.35
C ASP A 826 -13.17 -1.47 3.56
N CYS A 827 -12.65 -2.70 3.48
CA CYS A 827 -13.32 -3.83 2.80
C CYS A 827 -13.79 -3.53 1.37
N VAL A 828 -13.07 -2.67 0.64
CA VAL A 828 -13.39 -2.31 -0.75
C VAL A 828 -12.13 -2.32 -1.62
N GLY A 829 -12.26 -2.81 -2.85
CA GLY A 829 -11.19 -2.66 -3.83
C GLY A 829 -11.47 -3.25 -5.21
N LEU A 830 -10.40 -3.40 -5.98
CA LEU A 830 -10.40 -3.80 -7.38
C LEU A 830 -9.64 -5.10 -7.59
N ILE A 831 -10.13 -5.91 -8.53
CA ILE A 831 -9.50 -7.15 -8.96
C ILE A 831 -9.45 -7.16 -10.49
N GLU A 832 -8.28 -7.41 -11.06
CA GLU A 832 -8.07 -7.56 -12.50
C GLU A 832 -8.80 -8.80 -13.02
N VAL A 833 -9.51 -8.66 -14.13
CA VAL A 833 -10.11 -9.80 -14.82
C VAL A 833 -9.08 -10.48 -15.71
N VAL A 834 -8.85 -11.77 -15.46
CA VAL A 834 -8.06 -12.62 -16.35
C VAL A 834 -8.90 -13.06 -17.53
N ARG A 835 -8.62 -12.50 -18.71
CA ARG A 835 -9.35 -12.80 -19.95
C ARG A 835 -9.17 -14.26 -20.40
N SER A 836 -10.17 -14.77 -21.12
CA SER A 836 -10.18 -16.14 -21.67
C SER A 836 -9.90 -17.22 -20.62
N SER A 837 -10.45 -17.03 -19.42
CA SER A 837 -10.35 -17.96 -18.31
C SER A 837 -11.71 -18.41 -17.83
N HIS A 838 -11.78 -19.64 -17.33
CA HIS A 838 -13.01 -20.23 -16.82
C HIS A 838 -12.71 -20.99 -15.52
N THR A 839 -13.64 -20.93 -14.57
CA THR A 839 -13.60 -21.82 -13.40
C THR A 839 -13.77 -23.27 -13.85
N ILE A 840 -13.18 -24.22 -13.10
CA ILE A 840 -13.38 -25.65 -13.36
C ILE A 840 -14.87 -26.00 -13.37
N MET A 841 -15.65 -25.40 -12.47
CA MET A 841 -17.12 -25.56 -12.42
C MET A 841 -17.80 -25.13 -13.73
N GLN A 842 -17.42 -23.98 -14.30
CA GLN A 842 -17.98 -23.54 -15.59
C GLN A 842 -17.63 -24.49 -16.73
N ILE A 843 -16.42 -25.06 -16.74
CA ILE A 843 -15.99 -26.05 -17.75
C ILE A 843 -16.81 -27.33 -17.61
N GLN A 844 -16.94 -27.85 -16.38
CA GLN A 844 -17.72 -29.06 -16.08
C GLN A 844 -19.21 -28.91 -16.44
N CYS A 845 -19.82 -27.76 -16.12
CA CYS A 845 -21.20 -27.45 -16.49
C CYS A 845 -21.43 -27.45 -18.00
N LYS A 846 -20.44 -27.08 -18.82
CA LYS A 846 -20.53 -27.12 -20.29
C LYS A 846 -20.44 -28.56 -20.84
N GLY A 847 -19.74 -29.47 -20.17
CA GLY A 847 -19.53 -30.85 -20.64
C GLY A 847 -20.61 -31.86 -20.22
N GLY A 848 -21.55 -31.48 -19.36
CA GLY A 848 -22.68 -32.32 -18.93
C GLY A 848 -22.37 -33.29 -17.78
N LEU A 849 -23.42 -33.89 -17.22
CA LEU A 849 -23.36 -34.87 -16.13
C LEU A 849 -23.14 -36.29 -16.69
N LYS A 850 -22.44 -37.16 -15.93
CA LYS A 850 -22.34 -38.60 -16.19
C LYS A 850 -23.09 -39.35 -15.08
N GLY A 851 -24.19 -40.03 -15.43
CA GLY A 851 -24.99 -40.79 -14.45
C GLY A 851 -25.64 -39.93 -13.37
N ALA A 852 -25.92 -40.51 -12.19
CA ALA A 852 -26.62 -39.85 -11.09
C ALA A 852 -25.78 -38.71 -10.47
N LEU A 853 -25.93 -37.49 -11.03
CA LEU A 853 -25.48 -36.20 -10.46
C LEU A 853 -23.95 -36.00 -10.31
N GLN A 854 -23.09 -36.78 -10.97
CA GLN A 854 -21.63 -36.60 -10.94
C GLN A 854 -21.09 -36.04 -12.27
N PHE A 855 -20.19 -35.05 -12.23
CA PHE A 855 -19.50 -34.54 -13.42
C PHE A 855 -18.48 -35.55 -13.94
N ASN A 856 -18.28 -35.61 -15.27
CA ASN A 856 -17.26 -36.45 -15.88
C ASN A 856 -15.85 -35.85 -15.67
N SER A 857 -14.97 -36.56 -14.97
CA SER A 857 -13.58 -36.09 -14.75
C SER A 857 -12.75 -35.92 -16.03
N ASN A 858 -13.17 -36.48 -17.16
CA ASN A 858 -12.53 -36.23 -18.46
C ASN A 858 -12.92 -34.89 -19.09
N THR A 859 -13.94 -34.19 -18.59
CA THR A 859 -14.47 -32.97 -19.22
C THR A 859 -13.41 -31.86 -19.30
N LEU A 860 -12.63 -31.67 -18.25
CA LEU A 860 -11.56 -30.66 -18.23
C LEU A 860 -10.51 -30.94 -19.31
N HIS A 861 -10.08 -32.19 -19.43
CA HIS A 861 -9.11 -32.63 -20.42
C HIS A 861 -9.64 -32.49 -21.85
N GLN A 862 -10.88 -32.91 -22.09
CA GLN A 862 -11.51 -32.76 -23.40
C GLN A 862 -11.65 -31.28 -23.79
N TRP A 863 -12.10 -30.44 -22.87
CA TRP A 863 -12.20 -28.99 -23.11
C TRP A 863 -10.84 -28.39 -23.50
N LEU A 864 -9.76 -28.78 -22.81
CA LEU A 864 -8.42 -28.30 -23.13
C LEU A 864 -7.95 -28.75 -24.51
N LYS A 865 -8.29 -30.00 -24.90
CA LYS A 865 -8.01 -30.56 -26.23
C LYS A 865 -8.83 -29.90 -27.34
N ASP A 866 -10.07 -29.49 -27.05
CA ASP A 866 -10.91 -28.78 -28.01
C ASP A 866 -10.37 -27.37 -28.30
N LYS A 867 -9.80 -26.72 -27.27
CA LYS A 867 -9.16 -25.41 -27.37
C LYS A 867 -7.79 -25.44 -28.03
N ASN A 868 -7.02 -26.52 -27.82
CA ASN A 868 -5.64 -26.63 -28.28
C ASN A 868 -5.47 -27.90 -29.14
N LYS A 869 -5.27 -27.70 -30.44
CA LYS A 869 -5.16 -28.78 -31.44
C LYS A 869 -3.73 -28.91 -31.98
N GLY A 870 -3.33 -30.12 -32.37
CA GLY A 870 -2.00 -30.39 -32.92
C GLY A 870 -0.90 -30.14 -31.88
N GLU A 871 0.22 -29.53 -32.29
CA GLU A 871 1.37 -29.25 -31.42
C GLU A 871 1.03 -28.33 -30.23
N MET A 872 0.00 -27.48 -30.37
CA MET A 872 -0.47 -26.60 -29.28
C MET A 872 -1.03 -27.39 -28.09
N TYR A 873 -1.54 -28.60 -28.31
CA TYR A 873 -2.06 -29.45 -27.24
C TYR A 873 -0.95 -29.82 -26.24
N ASP A 874 0.21 -30.26 -26.74
CA ASP A 874 1.32 -30.64 -25.88
C ASP A 874 1.87 -29.45 -25.09
N MET A 875 1.91 -28.26 -25.71
CA MET A 875 2.27 -27.01 -25.04
C MET A 875 1.27 -26.64 -23.94
N ALA A 876 -0.04 -26.81 -24.19
CA ALA A 876 -1.09 -26.51 -23.23
C ALA A 876 -1.05 -27.46 -22.02
N VAL A 877 -0.81 -28.76 -22.24
CA VAL A 877 -0.64 -29.74 -21.15
C VAL A 877 0.63 -29.46 -20.34
N ASP A 878 1.76 -29.10 -20.98
CA ASP A 878 2.99 -28.72 -20.28
C ASP A 878 2.78 -27.45 -19.42
N LEU A 879 2.08 -26.45 -19.96
CA LEU A 879 1.73 -25.23 -19.24
C LEU A 879 0.79 -25.50 -18.06
N PHE A 880 -0.22 -26.36 -18.24
CA PHE A 880 -1.11 -26.83 -17.18
C PHE A 880 -0.31 -27.52 -16.07
N THR A 881 0.59 -28.43 -16.44
CA THR A 881 1.39 -29.21 -15.48
C THR A 881 2.31 -28.30 -14.66
N ARG A 882 2.99 -27.34 -15.31
CA ARG A 882 3.90 -26.38 -14.66
C ARG A 882 3.18 -25.43 -13.72
N SER A 883 2.09 -24.83 -14.18
CA SER A 883 1.28 -23.91 -13.36
C SER A 883 0.62 -24.65 -12.19
N CYS A 884 0.11 -25.86 -12.42
CA CYS A 884 -0.42 -26.71 -11.35
C CYS A 884 0.63 -26.99 -10.28
N ALA A 885 1.86 -27.37 -10.66
CA ALA A 885 2.94 -27.64 -9.70
C ALA A 885 3.24 -26.42 -8.81
N GLY A 886 3.42 -25.23 -9.42
CA GLY A 886 3.69 -24.00 -8.67
C GLY A 886 2.55 -23.61 -7.72
N TYR A 887 1.28 -23.73 -8.15
CA TYR A 887 0.14 -23.47 -7.27
C TYR A 887 -0.02 -24.51 -6.16
N CYS A 888 0.37 -25.77 -6.38
CA CYS A 888 0.38 -26.79 -5.32
C CYS A 888 1.36 -26.42 -4.20
N VAL A 889 2.60 -26.07 -4.56
CA VAL A 889 3.63 -25.69 -3.58
C VAL A 889 3.25 -24.38 -2.89
N ALA A 890 2.87 -23.35 -3.65
CA ALA A 890 2.49 -22.05 -3.10
C ALA A 890 1.32 -22.15 -2.11
N THR A 891 0.24 -22.86 -2.47
CA THR A 891 -0.91 -23.03 -1.56
C THR A 891 -0.61 -23.87 -0.34
N PHE A 892 0.28 -24.86 -0.46
CA PHE A 892 0.74 -25.65 0.66
C PHE A 892 1.54 -24.82 1.66
N ILE A 893 2.57 -24.11 1.20
CA ILE A 893 3.44 -23.27 2.03
C ILE A 893 2.63 -22.16 2.72
N LEU A 894 1.76 -21.49 1.96
CA LEU A 894 0.94 -20.40 2.48
C LEU A 894 -0.25 -20.88 3.31
N GLY A 895 -0.51 -22.19 3.40
CA GLY A 895 -1.66 -22.73 4.14
C GLY A 895 -3.01 -22.26 3.59
N ILE A 896 -3.09 -21.96 2.29
CA ILE A 896 -4.31 -21.46 1.66
C ILE A 896 -5.36 -22.57 1.61
N GLY A 897 -6.51 -22.30 2.21
CA GLY A 897 -7.61 -23.25 2.38
C GLY A 897 -8.69 -23.22 1.29
N ASP A 898 -9.71 -24.08 1.49
CA ASP A 898 -11.00 -24.10 0.75
C ASP A 898 -10.87 -24.15 -0.80
N ARG A 899 -9.88 -24.88 -1.35
CA ARG A 899 -9.72 -25.02 -2.81
C ARG A 899 -10.77 -25.95 -3.41
N HIS A 900 -11.57 -25.43 -4.34
CA HIS A 900 -12.70 -26.13 -4.96
C HIS A 900 -12.94 -25.64 -6.40
N ASN A 901 -13.77 -26.34 -7.19
CA ASN A 901 -13.93 -26.09 -8.62
C ASN A 901 -14.41 -24.67 -9.00
N SER A 902 -14.96 -23.90 -8.06
CA SER A 902 -15.39 -22.51 -8.28
C SER A 902 -14.32 -21.44 -8.01
N ASN A 903 -13.17 -21.80 -7.40
CA ASN A 903 -12.06 -20.86 -7.11
C ASN A 903 -10.70 -21.34 -7.68
N ILE A 904 -10.75 -22.31 -8.58
CA ILE A 904 -9.67 -22.73 -9.46
C ILE A 904 -10.10 -22.41 -10.89
N MET A 905 -9.25 -21.72 -11.63
CA MET A 905 -9.51 -21.30 -13.00
C MET A 905 -8.44 -21.82 -13.95
N VAL A 906 -8.83 -22.03 -15.21
CA VAL A 906 -7.96 -22.45 -16.30
C VAL A 906 -8.18 -21.55 -17.49
N LYS A 907 -7.09 -21.06 -18.08
CA LYS A 907 -7.09 -20.29 -19.33
C LYS A 907 -7.20 -21.21 -20.54
N ASP A 908 -7.68 -20.65 -21.65
CA ASP A 908 -7.80 -21.38 -22.92
C ASP A 908 -6.47 -22.01 -23.38
N ASP A 909 -5.31 -21.43 -23.01
CA ASP A 909 -3.96 -21.94 -23.31
C ASP A 909 -3.46 -23.03 -22.33
N GLY A 910 -4.29 -23.42 -21.35
CA GLY A 910 -3.97 -24.45 -20.35
C GLY A 910 -3.35 -23.94 -19.06
N GLN A 911 -3.07 -22.65 -18.92
CA GLN A 911 -2.54 -22.11 -17.67
C GLN A 911 -3.57 -22.20 -16.54
N LEU A 912 -3.25 -22.91 -15.46
CA LEU A 912 -4.04 -23.02 -14.25
C LEU A 912 -3.68 -21.90 -13.28
N PHE A 913 -4.67 -21.35 -12.58
CA PHE A 913 -4.45 -20.40 -11.49
C PHE A 913 -5.59 -20.44 -10.46
N HIS A 914 -5.28 -20.00 -9.25
CA HIS A 914 -6.23 -19.93 -8.15
C HIS A 914 -6.76 -18.50 -7.98
N ILE A 915 -7.98 -18.36 -7.47
CA ILE A 915 -8.59 -17.08 -7.09
C ILE A 915 -9.16 -17.17 -5.66
N ASP A 916 -9.59 -16.04 -5.09
CA ASP A 916 -10.26 -15.98 -3.77
C ASP A 916 -9.40 -16.57 -2.65
N PHE A 917 -8.36 -15.82 -2.24
CA PHE A 917 -7.33 -16.25 -1.29
C PHE A 917 -7.60 -15.84 0.16
N GLY A 918 -8.79 -15.32 0.46
CA GLY A 918 -9.11 -14.54 1.68
C GLY A 918 -8.85 -15.19 3.06
N HIS A 919 -8.22 -16.37 3.13
CA HIS A 919 -7.63 -16.97 4.33
C HIS A 919 -6.32 -17.70 3.98
N PHE A 920 -5.24 -17.36 4.69
CA PHE A 920 -3.92 -17.99 4.58
C PHE A 920 -3.31 -18.23 5.98
N LEU A 921 -2.24 -19.03 6.09
CA LEU A 921 -1.66 -19.59 7.32
C LEU A 921 -2.66 -20.51 8.07
N ASP A 922 -2.66 -20.53 9.41
CA ASP A 922 -3.58 -21.37 10.22
C ASP A 922 -4.94 -20.68 10.51
N HIS A 923 -5.30 -19.63 9.76
CA HIS A 923 -6.61 -18.98 9.82
C HIS A 923 -7.69 -19.83 9.14
N LYS A 924 -7.93 -21.04 9.66
CA LYS A 924 -8.96 -21.95 9.16
C LYS A 924 -10.32 -21.57 9.72
N LYS A 925 -11.37 -21.60 8.88
CA LYS A 925 -12.75 -21.49 9.36
C LYS A 925 -13.03 -22.62 10.36
N LYS A 926 -13.31 -22.24 11.62
CA LYS A 926 -13.79 -23.17 12.64
C LYS A 926 -15.31 -23.30 12.48
N LYS A 927 -15.81 -24.53 12.33
CA LYS A 927 -17.26 -24.82 12.40
C LYS A 927 -17.47 -25.83 13.53
N PHE A 928 -18.32 -25.46 14.49
CA PHE A 928 -18.57 -26.28 15.70
C PHE A 928 -17.31 -26.66 16.50
N GLY A 929 -16.30 -25.78 16.55
CA GLY A 929 -15.06 -26.03 17.29
C GLY A 929 -14.02 -26.90 16.55
N TYR A 930 -14.37 -27.51 15.42
CA TYR A 930 -13.44 -28.30 14.61
C TYR A 930 -12.85 -27.46 13.46
N LYS A 931 -11.54 -27.62 13.22
CA LYS A 931 -10.86 -27.07 12.04
C LYS A 931 -11.44 -27.76 10.80
N ARG A 932 -12.12 -27.00 9.93
CA ARG A 932 -12.83 -27.55 8.76
C ARG A 932 -11.90 -28.17 7.71
N GLU A 933 -10.65 -27.70 7.62
CA GLU A 933 -9.75 -28.02 6.51
C GLU A 933 -8.47 -28.72 6.98
N ARG A 934 -8.22 -29.92 6.45
CA ARG A 934 -7.06 -30.76 6.81
C ARG A 934 -5.91 -30.68 5.78
N VAL A 935 -6.20 -30.31 4.52
CA VAL A 935 -5.22 -30.23 3.42
C VAL A 935 -5.51 -29.00 2.54
N PRO A 936 -4.52 -28.11 2.27
CA PRO A 936 -4.71 -26.85 1.53
C PRO A 936 -5.00 -27.02 0.02
N PHE A 937 -4.46 -28.04 -0.64
CA PHE A 937 -4.81 -28.39 -2.03
C PHE A 937 -4.71 -29.90 -2.25
N VAL A 938 -5.70 -30.49 -2.93
CA VAL A 938 -5.73 -31.91 -3.27
C VAL A 938 -5.80 -32.02 -4.80
N LEU A 939 -4.82 -32.72 -5.40
CA LEU A 939 -4.90 -33.06 -6.82
C LEU A 939 -6.08 -33.99 -7.06
N THR A 940 -7.10 -33.48 -7.74
CA THR A 940 -8.28 -34.26 -8.13
C THR A 940 -7.96 -35.12 -9.36
N GLN A 941 -8.82 -36.12 -9.60
CA GLN A 941 -8.70 -36.99 -10.78
C GLN A 941 -8.75 -36.17 -12.09
N ASP A 942 -9.56 -35.11 -12.14
CA ASP A 942 -9.66 -34.19 -13.27
C ASP A 942 -8.29 -33.61 -13.67
N PHE A 943 -7.46 -33.23 -12.70
CA PHE A 943 -6.13 -32.68 -12.95
C PHE A 943 -5.12 -33.77 -13.35
N LEU A 944 -5.19 -34.94 -12.71
CA LEU A 944 -4.33 -36.08 -13.04
C LEU A 944 -4.54 -36.57 -14.47
N ILE A 945 -5.78 -36.58 -14.96
CA ILE A 945 -6.11 -36.94 -16.34
C ILE A 945 -5.46 -35.97 -17.32
N VAL A 946 -5.49 -34.65 -17.05
CA VAL A 946 -4.83 -33.65 -17.90
C VAL A 946 -3.31 -33.87 -17.93
N ILE A 947 -2.68 -34.00 -16.76
CA ILE A 947 -1.23 -34.20 -16.63
C ILE A 947 -0.77 -35.47 -17.34
N SER A 948 -1.56 -36.55 -17.23
CA SER A 948 -1.28 -37.85 -17.85
C SER A 948 -1.80 -37.99 -19.29
N LYS A 949 -2.20 -36.89 -19.94
CA LYS A 949 -2.71 -36.84 -21.31
C LYS A 949 -3.89 -37.80 -21.60
N GLY A 950 -4.73 -38.07 -20.61
CA GLY A 950 -5.91 -38.92 -20.74
C GLY A 950 -5.69 -40.40 -20.40
N SER A 951 -4.53 -40.77 -19.82
CA SER A 951 -4.27 -42.15 -19.38
C SER A 951 -5.18 -42.56 -18.22
N GLN A 952 -5.61 -43.83 -18.19
CA GLN A 952 -6.38 -44.39 -17.07
C GLN A 952 -5.49 -44.71 -15.85
N GLU A 953 -4.22 -45.07 -16.07
CA GLU A 953 -3.23 -45.30 -15.00
C GLU A 953 -2.33 -44.05 -14.83
N CYS A 954 -2.91 -42.94 -14.38
CA CYS A 954 -2.23 -41.64 -14.33
C CYS A 954 -0.92 -41.65 -13.54
N ALA A 955 -0.82 -42.47 -12.48
CA ALA A 955 0.34 -42.50 -11.58
C ALA A 955 1.59 -43.22 -12.16
N LYS A 956 1.45 -43.94 -13.27
CA LYS A 956 2.56 -44.68 -13.91
C LYS A 956 3.08 -44.01 -15.19
N THR A 957 2.66 -42.77 -15.47
CA THR A 957 3.09 -42.06 -16.68
C THR A 957 4.37 -41.25 -16.42
N LYS A 958 5.21 -41.13 -17.45
CA LYS A 958 6.44 -40.31 -17.40
C LYS A 958 6.14 -38.84 -17.09
N GLU A 959 4.98 -38.36 -17.52
CA GLU A 959 4.48 -37.02 -17.27
C GLU A 959 4.18 -36.79 -15.79
N PHE A 960 3.64 -37.80 -15.09
CA PHE A 960 3.38 -37.72 -13.65
C PHE A 960 4.68 -37.79 -12.83
N GLU A 961 5.62 -38.66 -13.22
CA GLU A 961 6.97 -38.69 -12.60
C GLU A 961 7.69 -37.34 -12.75
N ARG A 962 7.60 -36.71 -13.93
CA ARG A 962 8.13 -35.37 -14.17
C ARG A 962 7.45 -34.31 -13.30
N TYR A 963 6.12 -34.39 -13.12
CA TYR A 963 5.39 -33.54 -12.21
C TYR A 963 5.88 -33.67 -10.76
N CYS A 964 6.05 -34.90 -10.25
CA CYS A 964 6.58 -35.15 -8.91
C CYS A 964 8.00 -34.61 -8.72
N SER A 965 8.87 -34.78 -9.73
CA SER A 965 10.24 -34.24 -9.71
C SER A 965 10.24 -32.71 -9.62
N ILE A 966 9.43 -32.04 -10.44
CA ILE A 966 9.27 -30.58 -10.39
C ILE A 966 8.78 -30.14 -9.01
N PHE A 967 7.76 -30.81 -8.46
CA PHE A 967 7.18 -30.49 -7.16
C PHE A 967 8.20 -30.58 -6.00
N ILE A 968 9.06 -31.61 -5.98
CA ILE A 968 10.07 -31.79 -4.92
C ILE A 968 11.15 -30.71 -5.01
N VAL A 969 11.66 -30.44 -6.21
CA VAL A 969 12.69 -29.40 -6.43
C VAL A 969 12.14 -28.02 -6.07
N ASP A 970 10.91 -27.74 -6.48
CA ASP A 970 10.19 -26.50 -6.16
C ASP A 970 10.05 -26.32 -4.64
N LEU A 971 9.50 -27.30 -3.94
CA LEU A 971 9.33 -27.26 -2.49
C LEU A 971 10.66 -27.00 -1.77
N PHE A 972 11.75 -27.65 -2.20
CA PHE A 972 13.08 -27.46 -1.61
C PHE A 972 13.63 -26.03 -1.84
N ILE A 973 13.54 -25.52 -3.06
CA ILE A 973 14.00 -24.16 -3.40
C ILE A 973 13.18 -23.12 -2.63
N CYS A 974 11.86 -23.29 -2.54
CA CYS A 974 11.01 -22.36 -1.80
C CYS A 974 11.33 -22.36 -0.30
N CYS A 975 11.46 -23.54 0.32
CA CYS A 975 11.80 -23.61 1.74
C CYS A 975 13.17 -22.96 2.04
N LEU A 976 14.18 -23.15 1.18
CA LEU A 976 15.46 -22.47 1.34
C LEU A 976 15.33 -20.95 1.12
N SER A 977 14.70 -20.53 0.03
CA SER A 977 14.69 -19.13 -0.39
C SER A 977 13.75 -18.22 0.42
N LEU A 978 12.73 -18.79 1.07
CA LEU A 978 11.83 -18.06 1.97
C LEU A 978 12.33 -18.06 3.42
N SER A 979 13.37 -18.84 3.73
CA SER A 979 14.08 -18.78 5.02
C SER A 979 15.14 -17.69 5.06
N PHE A 980 15.52 -17.14 3.90
CA PHE A 980 16.44 -16.00 3.70
C PHE A 980 15.68 -14.74 3.29
#